data_AF-A0A932XA36-F1
#
_entry.id   AF-A0A932XA36-F1
#
_cell.length_a   1.000
_cell.length_b   1.000
_cell.length_c   1.000
_cell.angle_alpha   90.00
_cell.angle_beta   90.00
_cell.angle_gamma   90.00
#
_symmetry.space_group_name_H-M   'P 1'
#
loop_
_entity.id
_entity.type
_entity.pdbx_description
1 polymer ?
#
loop_
_entity_poly.entity_id
_entity_poly.type
_entity_poly.pdbx_seq_one_letter_code
_entity_poly.pdbx_strand_id
1 'polypeptide(L)'
;MTSRLRSVFRFRSLFAGLILASLLLAGCADIPAPPPIPRPVEEVMQDFTLFSDPVSMLGERPPGSVKEAVEYYLQLFQPGDQLPRIFETTRIYDRTGTLLAEIFNEGRRTWAELDQISPYLIDATIATEDSTFFFNPGIDPRRIVGAAIQNAEAGDIVSGASTITMQLARGLFLLPNARYDQSMERKSIELELARQLSARFSKAEILEIYLNLANYGHLTYGPEAASQVYFGKSAADLSPAEATLLAGIPQQPANLDLFTDFAAARARQRVVLDLMVRHDYLQPEEANAIYRQPVELNPRSDVALSLTPHFTQFVETELDRFLARAAAVRVDQQGRWRSRRAGLEVVTTLDLSMQRLAERIAAESVAASQSRYGMSNAALVALEPESGGILAMVGSIDFDNEAIDGQVNVATSRRQPGSAIKPILYAAALDDSTISPTTVIWDIPVTYQLGAGQTYRPVNYDGRFHGPVSVRSALANSYNVPAVRLLQSVGGERMLEQAHELGIASLDRSAREYGPSLPLGAGEVTLLELTGAFRVFANAGQYTPANGLLRVTDSLGRLLPTQPVPVQALSPATAFQITDILSDNVARTPMFGANSVLRLPLPVAVKTGTTTDFRDNWTVGYTRHLVVGVWTGNSDGTPMRGSSGVSGAAPLWRAFMLAVLGDEEARSRFGLPAAEAEWAFVSPPDVTVIDACPPSVTCRAGGEYFSAAWLERTLPGNPIADSVVTEVVLPVHSNGAGSLYCSPEVADTGVLRTLVRLSARVGLERSQPPAANSLLSSALARVESENEPVATDAVQTVIYYPDGQLEFLRLLGSALGRGSPVYAGRCAELNYYTVQSGDSWTALARRVGLTVGELQAANPQALRQSGYLLAGDRLLFPKGLVINQQTDSIYHTVAEGESWTSIAIQYDLPLRLLLTTNPEAVRPFYILRPGDRLLVPISLAQSGELR
;
A
#
# COMPACT_ATOMS: atom_id res chain seq x y z
N MET A 1 -56.25 -43.35 -13.19
CA MET A 1 -57.42 -43.19 -12.31
C MET A 1 -57.11 -43.82 -10.96
N THR A 2 -57.29 -43.04 -9.90
CA THR A 2 -57.60 -43.43 -8.51
C THR A 2 -56.76 -44.48 -7.77
N SER A 3 -56.19 -44.00 -6.66
CA SER A 3 -55.91 -44.68 -5.39
C SER A 3 -55.14 -46.01 -5.40
N ARG A 4 -53.84 -45.90 -5.11
CA ARG A 4 -53.12 -46.61 -4.03
C ARG A 4 -51.64 -46.46 -4.32
N LEU A 5 -50.91 -45.70 -3.51
CA LEU A 5 -49.53 -46.01 -3.13
C LEU A 5 -48.96 -44.94 -2.17
N ARG A 6 -48.38 -45.47 -1.07
CA ARG A 6 -47.30 -44.93 -0.23
C ARG A 6 -47.68 -44.14 1.02
N SER A 7 -48.22 -44.90 1.97
CA SER A 7 -47.98 -44.79 3.40
C SER A 7 -46.73 -45.59 3.81
N VAL A 8 -45.52 -45.04 3.65
CA VAL A 8 -44.29 -45.41 4.39
C VAL A 8 -43.40 -44.16 4.32
N PHE A 9 -42.73 -43.79 5.42
CA PHE A 9 -41.88 -42.58 5.62
C PHE A 9 -42.54 -41.32 6.20
N ARG A 10 -43.11 -41.44 7.41
CA ARG A 10 -43.15 -40.32 8.38
C ARG A 10 -43.00 -40.85 9.81
N PHE A 11 -41.89 -41.50 10.11
CA PHE A 11 -41.47 -41.82 11.49
C PHE A 11 -39.96 -42.02 11.52
N ARG A 12 -39.19 -40.93 11.33
CA ARG A 12 -37.74 -40.92 11.63
C ARG A 12 -37.06 -39.54 11.76
N SER A 13 -37.81 -38.43 11.79
CA SER A 13 -37.22 -37.08 11.84
C SER A 13 -37.30 -36.37 13.21
N LEU A 14 -37.89 -36.97 14.24
CA LEU A 14 -38.09 -36.31 15.55
C LEU A 14 -37.05 -36.66 16.62
N PHE A 15 -36.22 -37.69 16.42
CA PHE A 15 -35.23 -38.11 17.45
C PHE A 15 -33.79 -37.64 17.20
N ALA A 16 -33.47 -37.14 15.99
CA ALA A 16 -32.13 -36.62 15.68
C ALA A 16 -31.95 -35.14 16.10
N GLY A 17 -33.03 -34.38 16.27
CA GLY A 17 -32.98 -32.96 16.63
C GLY A 17 -32.71 -32.69 18.12
N LEU A 18 -33.07 -33.62 19.01
CA LEU A 18 -32.93 -33.43 20.47
C LEU A 18 -31.53 -33.78 21.01
N ILE A 19 -30.78 -34.64 20.32
CA ILE A 19 -29.41 -35.01 20.73
C ILE A 19 -28.39 -33.95 20.28
N LEU A 20 -28.64 -33.25 19.16
CA LEU A 20 -27.77 -32.17 18.70
C LEU A 20 -27.89 -30.88 19.54
N ALA A 21 -29.07 -30.60 20.08
CA ALA A 21 -29.30 -29.44 20.95
C ALA A 21 -28.62 -29.59 22.34
N SER A 22 -28.47 -30.83 22.81
CA SER A 22 -27.87 -31.12 24.13
C SER A 22 -26.33 -31.06 24.11
N LEU A 23 -25.70 -31.22 22.95
CA LEU A 23 -24.24 -31.16 22.77
C LEU A 23 -23.72 -29.74 22.41
N LEU A 24 -24.61 -28.82 22.01
CA LEU A 24 -24.27 -27.42 21.69
C LEU A 24 -24.44 -26.46 22.89
N LEU A 25 -25.02 -26.90 24.01
CA LEU A 25 -25.25 -26.07 25.20
C LEU A 25 -24.12 -26.12 26.24
N ALA A 26 -23.03 -26.84 25.98
CA ALA A 26 -21.89 -26.95 26.90
C ALA A 26 -20.71 -26.01 26.59
N GLY A 27 -20.86 -25.07 25.64
CA GLY A 27 -19.76 -24.21 25.18
C GLY A 27 -20.08 -22.72 24.99
N CYS A 28 -21.27 -22.25 25.37
CA CYS A 28 -21.70 -20.88 25.13
C CYS A 28 -21.96 -20.16 26.47
N ALA A 29 -20.89 -19.78 27.16
CA ALA A 29 -20.99 -18.87 28.31
C ALA A 29 -20.78 -17.39 27.95
N ASP A 30 -20.35 -17.05 26.72
CA ASP A 30 -19.98 -15.67 26.34
C ASP A 30 -20.55 -15.20 24.98
N ILE A 31 -21.77 -15.62 24.61
CA ILE A 31 -22.45 -15.05 23.43
C ILE A 31 -23.36 -13.90 23.90
N PRO A 32 -23.10 -12.63 23.52
CA PRO A 32 -24.01 -11.54 23.82
C PRO A 32 -25.37 -11.78 23.16
N ALA A 33 -26.45 -11.52 23.88
CA ALA A 33 -27.81 -11.67 23.38
C ALA A 33 -27.99 -10.88 22.06
N PRO A 34 -28.73 -11.41 21.07
CA PRO A 34 -29.00 -10.68 19.84
C PRO A 34 -29.72 -9.36 20.16
N PRO A 35 -29.38 -8.25 19.49
CA PRO A 35 -30.02 -6.96 19.74
C PRO A 35 -31.53 -7.06 19.47
N PRO A 36 -32.38 -6.45 20.33
CA PRO A 36 -33.82 -6.50 20.18
C PRO A 36 -34.26 -5.88 18.84
N ILE A 37 -35.34 -6.43 18.27
CA ILE A 37 -35.92 -5.95 17.01
C ILE A 37 -36.48 -4.53 17.25
N PRO A 38 -36.10 -3.52 16.45
CA PRO A 38 -36.60 -2.16 16.60
C PRO A 38 -38.12 -2.12 16.41
N ARG A 39 -38.84 -1.46 17.33
CA ARG A 39 -40.27 -1.15 17.16
C ARG A 39 -40.46 0.31 16.71
N PRO A 40 -41.34 0.60 15.75
CA PRO A 40 -41.73 1.97 15.39
C PRO A 40 -42.28 2.74 16.59
N VAL A 41 -42.04 4.05 16.61
CA VAL A 41 -42.51 4.96 17.67
C VAL A 41 -44.03 4.91 17.82
N GLU A 42 -44.75 4.81 16.70
CA GLU A 42 -46.20 4.70 16.68
C GLU A 42 -46.70 3.39 17.30
N GLU A 43 -45.96 2.28 17.20
CA GLU A 43 -46.31 1.00 17.84
C GLU A 43 -46.06 1.05 19.36
N VAL A 44 -44.95 1.66 19.80
CA VAL A 44 -44.66 1.86 21.23
C VAL A 44 -45.69 2.81 21.87
N MET A 45 -46.09 3.87 21.15
CA MET A 45 -47.10 4.82 21.61
C MET A 45 -48.53 4.29 21.49
N GLN A 46 -48.82 3.39 20.54
CA GLN A 46 -50.10 2.67 20.46
C GLN A 46 -50.24 1.64 21.57
N ASP A 47 -49.16 0.93 21.92
CA ASP A 47 -49.11 0.09 23.11
C ASP A 47 -49.41 0.91 24.38
N PHE A 48 -48.89 2.13 24.48
CA PHE A 48 -49.15 3.06 25.61
C PHE A 48 -50.64 3.38 25.84
N THR A 49 -51.47 3.32 24.80
CA THR A 49 -52.92 3.61 24.91
C THR A 49 -53.79 2.37 25.13
N LEU A 50 -53.22 1.15 25.02
CA LEU A 50 -53.95 -0.12 25.09
C LEU A 50 -53.75 -0.92 26.39
N PHE A 51 -52.81 -0.56 27.27
CA PHE A 51 -52.54 -1.33 28.49
C PHE A 51 -53.50 -1.02 29.65
N SER A 52 -54.28 -2.03 30.01
CA SER A 52 -55.08 -2.13 31.23
C SER A 52 -54.32 -2.82 32.39
N ASP A 53 -53.01 -3.08 32.25
CA ASP A 53 -52.17 -3.64 33.31
C ASP A 53 -50.73 -3.06 33.32
N PRO A 54 -50.40 -2.13 34.25
CA PRO A 54 -49.12 -1.41 34.28
C PRO A 54 -47.95 -2.13 35.01
N VAL A 55 -48.04 -3.43 35.30
CA VAL A 55 -47.13 -4.05 36.31
C VAL A 55 -45.70 -4.39 35.83
N SER A 56 -45.32 -4.29 34.54
CA SER A 56 -43.89 -4.50 34.16
C SER A 56 -43.46 -3.88 32.82
N MET A 57 -43.58 -2.56 32.62
CA MET A 57 -43.13 -1.92 31.37
C MET A 57 -41.61 -1.96 31.19
N LEU A 58 -40.85 -1.82 32.28
CA LEU A 58 -39.38 -1.81 32.24
C LEU A 58 -38.73 -3.22 32.32
N GLY A 59 -39.52 -4.30 32.38
CA GLY A 59 -38.99 -5.67 32.55
C GLY A 59 -38.21 -5.86 33.86
N GLU A 60 -37.32 -6.85 33.95
CA GLU A 60 -36.30 -6.87 35.02
C GLU A 60 -35.12 -5.97 34.65
N ARG A 61 -34.39 -5.48 35.66
CA ARG A 61 -33.14 -4.75 35.41
C ARG A 61 -32.14 -5.72 34.76
N PRO A 62 -31.54 -5.36 33.60
CA PRO A 62 -30.52 -6.19 32.99
C PRO A 62 -29.29 -6.33 33.91
N PRO A 63 -28.62 -7.49 33.90
CA PRO A 63 -27.38 -7.68 34.66
C PRO A 63 -26.26 -6.79 34.11
N GLY A 64 -25.28 -6.45 34.96
CA GLY A 64 -24.14 -5.59 34.61
C GLY A 64 -24.06 -4.31 35.45
N SER A 65 -23.18 -3.41 35.05
CA SER A 65 -23.00 -2.09 35.65
C SER A 65 -24.25 -1.21 35.48
N VAL A 66 -24.34 -0.15 36.28
CA VAL A 66 -25.41 0.87 36.18
C VAL A 66 -25.46 1.44 34.76
N LYS A 67 -24.30 1.80 34.21
CA LYS A 67 -24.15 2.33 32.85
C LYS A 67 -24.64 1.35 31.78
N GLU A 68 -24.28 0.06 31.86
CA GLU A 68 -24.76 -0.97 30.91
C GLU A 68 -26.28 -1.10 30.96
N ALA A 69 -26.88 -1.05 32.16
CA ALA A 69 -28.32 -1.12 32.30
C ALA A 69 -29.03 0.08 31.67
N VAL A 70 -28.48 1.29 31.84
CA VAL A 70 -29.03 2.50 31.20
C VAL A 70 -28.88 2.45 29.69
N GLU A 71 -27.73 2.02 29.19
CA GLU A 71 -27.47 1.85 27.75
C GLU A 71 -28.49 0.87 27.15
N TYR A 72 -28.75 -0.26 27.80
CA TYR A 72 -29.80 -1.21 27.40
C TYR A 72 -31.18 -0.56 27.31
N TYR A 73 -31.57 0.21 28.34
CA TYR A 73 -32.86 0.90 28.35
C TYR A 73 -32.97 1.97 27.26
N LEU A 74 -31.92 2.75 27.03
CA LEU A 74 -31.88 3.75 25.95
C LEU A 74 -31.97 3.09 24.57
N GLN A 75 -31.32 1.95 24.36
CA GLN A 75 -31.43 1.21 23.09
C GLN A 75 -32.84 0.67 22.86
N LEU A 76 -33.50 0.20 23.93
CA LEU A 76 -34.85 -0.37 23.86
C LEU A 76 -35.94 0.69 23.62
N PHE A 77 -35.86 1.83 24.31
CA PHE A 77 -36.92 2.84 24.33
C PHE A 77 -36.65 4.07 23.46
N GLN A 78 -35.40 4.31 23.06
CA GLN A 78 -35.02 5.36 22.12
C GLN A 78 -34.35 4.71 20.91
N PRO A 79 -35.11 4.09 19.98
CA PRO A 79 -34.55 3.49 18.77
C PRO A 79 -33.93 4.57 17.86
N GLY A 80 -32.95 4.17 17.05
CA GLY A 80 -32.10 5.07 16.26
C GLY A 80 -30.73 4.46 15.98
N ASP A 81 -30.00 5.03 15.03
CA ASP A 81 -28.83 4.33 14.47
C ASP A 81 -27.50 4.61 15.21
N GLN A 82 -27.49 5.60 16.11
CA GLN A 82 -26.29 6.01 16.85
C GLN A 82 -26.08 5.19 18.14
N LEU A 83 -25.07 4.31 18.13
CA LEU A 83 -24.62 3.52 19.27
C LEU A 83 -23.15 3.83 19.60
N PRO A 84 -22.73 3.82 20.89
CA PRO A 84 -23.58 3.73 22.07
C PRO A 84 -24.50 4.97 22.22
N ARG A 85 -25.63 4.79 22.91
CA ARG A 85 -26.61 5.84 23.20
C ARG A 85 -26.05 6.84 24.18
N ILE A 86 -25.44 6.35 25.25
CA ILE A 86 -24.62 7.16 26.14
C ILE A 86 -23.30 7.42 25.40
N PHE A 87 -23.17 8.61 24.82
CA PHE A 87 -21.88 9.02 24.29
C PHE A 87 -20.91 9.28 25.45
N GLU A 88 -19.65 8.95 25.20
CA GLU A 88 -18.51 9.31 26.04
C GLU A 88 -17.34 9.79 25.20
N THR A 89 -16.50 10.62 25.82
CA THR A 89 -15.31 11.20 25.20
C THR A 89 -14.28 10.11 24.95
N THR A 90 -13.82 10.00 23.71
CA THR A 90 -12.70 9.14 23.37
C THR A 90 -11.40 9.90 23.56
N ARG A 91 -10.44 9.24 24.22
CA ARG A 91 -9.11 9.79 24.53
C ARG A 91 -8.04 9.05 23.77
N ILE A 92 -7.14 9.81 23.18
CA ILE A 92 -6.02 9.31 22.38
C ILE A 92 -4.73 9.67 23.10
N TYR A 93 -3.90 8.68 23.39
CA TYR A 93 -2.64 8.80 24.09
C TYR A 93 -1.47 8.38 23.21
N ASP A 94 -0.29 8.91 23.48
CA ASP A 94 0.95 8.41 22.93
C ASP A 94 1.31 7.05 23.55
N ARG A 95 2.35 6.40 23.03
CA ARG A 95 2.80 5.09 23.51
C ARG A 95 3.29 5.08 24.96
N THR A 96 3.54 6.25 25.55
CA THR A 96 4.03 6.43 26.94
C THR A 96 2.91 6.78 27.92
N GLY A 97 1.69 7.01 27.44
CA GLY A 97 0.52 7.37 28.25
C GLY A 97 0.23 8.87 28.33
N THR A 98 0.90 9.70 27.53
CA THR A 98 0.61 11.14 27.44
C THR A 98 -0.62 11.38 26.58
N LEU A 99 -1.61 12.13 27.08
CA LEU A 99 -2.82 12.49 26.33
C LEU A 99 -2.44 13.37 25.12
N LEU A 100 -2.71 12.87 23.92
CA LEU A 100 -2.50 13.56 22.65
C LEU A 100 -3.73 14.35 22.23
N ALA A 101 -4.91 13.73 22.34
CA ALA A 101 -6.16 14.34 21.93
C ALA A 101 -7.40 13.78 22.64
N GLU A 102 -8.44 14.60 22.69
CA GLU A 102 -9.81 14.19 23.03
C GLU A 102 -10.70 14.40 21.81
N ILE A 103 -11.49 13.39 21.44
CA ILE A 103 -12.41 13.47 20.30
C ILE A 103 -13.86 13.21 20.75
N PHE A 104 -14.77 14.09 20.35
CA PHE A 104 -16.19 14.01 20.70
C PHE A 104 -17.13 14.71 19.71
N ASN A 105 -18.35 14.16 19.61
CA ASN A 105 -19.60 14.69 19.05
C ASN A 105 -20.30 15.79 19.84
N GLU A 106 -21.11 15.28 20.75
CA GLU A 106 -22.23 15.96 21.39
C GLU A 106 -21.74 16.82 22.55
N GLY A 107 -20.58 16.44 23.09
CA GLY A 107 -19.93 17.08 24.20
C GLY A 107 -18.98 16.13 24.89
N ARG A 108 -18.43 16.58 26.01
CA ARG A 108 -17.57 15.80 26.87
C ARG A 108 -18.39 15.03 27.89
N ARG A 109 -18.13 13.73 28.02
CA ARG A 109 -18.65 12.90 29.12
C ARG A 109 -17.61 11.88 29.52
N THR A 110 -17.49 11.69 30.82
CA THR A 110 -16.83 10.55 31.45
C THR A 110 -17.75 10.07 32.55
N TRP A 111 -18.13 8.80 32.48
CA TRP A 111 -18.98 8.23 33.53
C TRP A 111 -18.21 8.15 34.84
N ALA A 112 -18.76 8.75 35.90
CA ALA A 112 -18.24 8.67 37.26
C ALA A 112 -19.20 7.86 38.12
N GLU A 113 -18.68 6.86 38.84
CA GLU A 113 -19.45 6.16 39.87
C GLU A 113 -19.79 7.12 41.01
N LEU A 114 -20.85 6.84 41.78
CA LEU A 114 -21.35 7.79 42.77
C LEU A 114 -20.30 8.13 43.86
N ASP A 115 -19.40 7.21 44.20
CA ASP A 115 -18.32 7.40 45.16
C ASP A 115 -17.13 8.22 44.60
N GLN A 116 -17.09 8.44 43.29
CA GLN A 116 -16.14 9.31 42.58
C GLN A 116 -16.66 10.75 42.44
N ILE A 117 -17.78 11.07 43.08
CA ILE A 117 -18.41 12.40 43.03
C ILE A 117 -18.35 13.00 44.43
N SER A 118 -17.93 14.28 44.52
CA SER A 118 -17.87 15.01 45.79
C SER A 118 -19.21 14.93 46.55
N PRO A 119 -19.22 14.57 47.85
CA PRO A 119 -20.45 14.47 48.63
C PRO A 119 -21.18 15.82 48.72
N TYR A 120 -20.45 16.93 48.68
CA TYR A 120 -21.05 18.28 48.63
C TYR A 120 -21.86 18.52 47.36
N LEU A 121 -21.46 17.93 46.22
CA LEU A 121 -22.19 18.05 44.97
C LEU A 121 -23.47 17.21 45.03
N ILE A 122 -23.36 15.98 45.54
CA ILE A 122 -24.48 15.07 45.78
C ILE A 122 -25.55 15.75 46.67
N ASP A 123 -25.15 16.26 47.83
CA ASP A 123 -26.04 16.91 48.79
C ASP A 123 -26.66 18.18 48.21
N ALA A 124 -25.86 19.02 47.54
CA ALA A 124 -26.35 20.24 46.91
C ALA A 124 -27.37 19.96 45.80
N THR A 125 -27.14 18.93 44.97
CA THR A 125 -28.09 18.51 43.94
C THR A 125 -29.39 18.00 44.57
N ILE A 126 -29.31 17.14 45.60
CA ILE A 126 -30.51 16.63 46.29
C ILE A 126 -31.31 17.77 46.92
N ALA A 127 -30.64 18.66 47.67
CA ALA A 127 -31.29 19.80 48.32
C ALA A 127 -31.99 20.74 47.32
N THR A 128 -31.42 20.89 46.11
CA THR A 128 -31.93 21.78 45.08
C THR A 128 -33.04 21.14 44.24
N GLU A 129 -32.88 19.88 43.84
CA GLU A 129 -33.74 19.22 42.85
C GLU A 129 -34.81 18.32 43.47
N ASP A 130 -34.54 17.67 44.61
CA ASP A 130 -35.47 16.73 45.25
C ASP A 130 -35.10 16.44 46.72
N SER A 131 -35.45 17.33 47.64
CA SER A 131 -35.04 17.21 49.05
C SER A 131 -35.61 16.00 49.79
N THR A 132 -36.62 15.30 49.25
CA THR A 132 -37.17 14.06 49.81
C THR A 132 -36.63 12.80 49.12
N PHE A 133 -35.63 12.93 48.24
CA PHE A 133 -35.15 11.89 47.32
C PHE A 133 -34.97 10.52 47.94
N PHE A 134 -34.29 10.41 49.08
CA PHE A 134 -34.01 9.12 49.72
C PHE A 134 -35.25 8.42 50.29
N PHE A 135 -36.31 9.17 50.58
CA PHE A 135 -37.51 8.65 51.26
C PHE A 135 -38.71 8.51 50.32
N ASN A 136 -38.74 9.27 49.23
CA ASN A 136 -39.85 9.22 48.29
C ASN A 136 -39.77 7.95 47.40
N PRO A 137 -40.90 7.36 46.97
CA PRO A 137 -40.92 6.18 46.09
C PRO A 137 -40.68 6.53 44.60
N GLY A 138 -39.94 7.60 44.32
CA GLY A 138 -39.70 8.16 42.98
C GLY A 138 -40.61 9.35 42.66
N ILE A 139 -41.67 9.55 43.45
CA ILE A 139 -42.63 10.64 43.31
C ILE A 139 -42.88 11.27 44.69
N ASP A 140 -43.11 12.58 44.74
CA ASP A 140 -43.43 13.29 45.98
C ASP A 140 -44.85 13.88 45.91
N PRO A 141 -45.86 13.18 46.49
CA PRO A 141 -47.24 13.66 46.49
C PRO A 141 -47.43 15.01 47.18
N ARG A 142 -46.64 15.30 48.24
CA ARG A 142 -46.74 16.57 48.97
C ARG A 142 -46.25 17.71 48.10
N ARG A 143 -45.15 17.50 47.39
CA ARG A 143 -44.59 18.49 46.45
C ARG A 143 -45.49 18.71 45.23
N ILE A 144 -46.14 17.66 44.71
CA ILE A 144 -47.10 17.78 43.61
C ILE A 144 -48.29 18.66 44.02
N VAL A 145 -48.90 18.38 45.18
CA VAL A 145 -50.03 19.17 45.69
C VAL A 145 -49.60 20.60 46.00
N GLY A 146 -48.46 20.78 46.66
CA GLY A 146 -47.92 22.11 46.99
C GLY A 146 -47.65 22.96 45.74
N ALA A 147 -47.06 22.36 44.70
CA ALA A 147 -46.81 23.06 43.45
C ALA A 147 -48.10 23.39 42.70
N ALA A 148 -49.12 22.52 42.75
CA ALA A 148 -50.43 22.78 42.14
C ALA A 148 -51.12 23.99 42.80
N ILE A 149 -51.05 24.12 44.12
CA ILE A 149 -51.60 25.27 44.86
C ILE A 149 -50.84 26.55 44.49
N GLN A 150 -49.51 26.54 44.56
CA GLN A 150 -48.71 27.74 44.24
C GLN A 150 -48.87 28.20 42.80
N ASN A 151 -48.94 27.28 41.84
CA ASN A 151 -49.14 27.63 40.43
C ASN A 151 -50.58 28.13 40.17
N ALA A 152 -51.58 27.62 40.91
CA ALA A 152 -52.95 28.13 40.84
C ALA A 152 -53.09 29.53 41.43
N GLU A 153 -52.37 29.83 42.52
CA GLU A 153 -52.35 31.16 43.15
C GLU A 153 -51.60 32.20 42.30
N ALA A 154 -50.52 31.78 41.62
CA ALA A 154 -49.70 32.68 40.83
C ALA A 154 -50.18 32.87 39.37
N GLY A 155 -51.10 32.04 38.88
CA GLY A 155 -51.63 32.10 37.51
C GLY A 155 -50.66 31.65 36.42
N ASP A 156 -49.44 31.28 36.78
CA ASP A 156 -48.36 30.78 35.92
C ASP A 156 -47.60 29.65 36.63
N ILE A 157 -46.76 28.90 35.91
CA ILE A 157 -45.93 27.84 36.51
C ILE A 157 -44.74 28.49 37.23
N VAL A 158 -44.85 28.64 38.55
CA VAL A 158 -43.82 29.28 39.40
C VAL A 158 -43.01 28.25 40.20
N SER A 159 -43.56 27.05 40.42
CA SER A 159 -42.92 25.98 41.21
C SER A 159 -42.97 24.61 40.51
N GLY A 160 -41.86 23.88 40.57
CA GLY A 160 -41.68 22.59 39.92
C GLY A 160 -42.06 21.40 40.80
N ALA A 161 -42.95 20.53 40.33
CA ALA A 161 -43.38 19.31 41.03
C ALA A 161 -42.48 18.06 40.82
N SER A 162 -41.49 18.12 39.93
CA SER A 162 -40.74 16.94 39.46
C SER A 162 -39.55 16.56 40.35
N THR A 163 -39.58 15.36 40.93
CA THR A 163 -38.47 14.65 41.59
C THR A 163 -37.34 14.30 40.62
N ILE A 164 -36.16 13.98 41.16
CA ILE A 164 -35.01 13.50 40.38
C ILE A 164 -35.39 12.27 39.54
N THR A 165 -36.12 11.32 40.13
CA THR A 165 -36.53 10.10 39.42
C THR A 165 -37.52 10.37 38.28
N MET A 166 -38.44 11.34 38.42
CA MET A 166 -39.31 11.75 37.31
C MET A 166 -38.54 12.46 36.19
N GLN A 167 -37.59 13.34 36.56
CA GLN A 167 -36.72 13.98 35.57
C GLN A 167 -35.89 12.95 34.81
N LEU A 168 -35.36 11.93 35.49
CA LEU A 168 -34.64 10.83 34.88
C LEU A 168 -35.52 9.98 33.96
N ALA A 169 -36.73 9.60 34.42
CA ALA A 169 -37.69 8.84 33.61
C ALA A 169 -38.01 9.54 32.28
N ARG A 170 -38.22 10.87 32.33
CA ARG A 170 -38.41 11.71 31.14
C ARG A 170 -37.21 11.64 30.19
N GLY A 171 -36.00 11.64 30.73
CA GLY A 171 -34.76 11.58 29.94
C GLY A 171 -34.50 10.21 29.29
N LEU A 172 -34.83 9.12 29.98
CA LEU A 172 -34.53 7.75 29.52
C LEU A 172 -35.59 7.14 28.60
N PHE A 173 -36.87 7.42 28.81
CA PHE A 173 -37.94 6.67 28.16
C PHE A 173 -38.78 7.49 27.19
N LEU A 174 -38.77 8.82 27.30
CA LEU A 174 -39.51 9.68 26.38
C LEU A 174 -38.63 10.17 25.22
N LEU A 175 -39.20 10.13 24.03
CA LEU A 175 -38.56 10.64 22.82
C LEU A 175 -38.40 12.17 22.88
N PRO A 176 -37.38 12.75 22.21
CA PRO A 176 -37.08 14.18 22.32
C PRO A 176 -38.26 15.12 22.06
N ASN A 177 -39.12 14.82 21.08
CA ASN A 177 -40.34 15.58 20.78
C ASN A 177 -41.38 15.51 21.90
N ALA A 178 -41.52 14.35 22.55
CA ALA A 178 -42.45 14.15 23.67
C ALA A 178 -41.94 14.76 24.99
N ARG A 179 -40.63 15.03 25.13
CA ARG A 179 -40.06 15.64 26.36
C ARG A 179 -40.53 17.07 26.58
N TYR A 180 -40.75 17.83 25.51
CA TYR A 180 -41.13 19.25 25.56
C TYR A 180 -42.65 19.47 25.56
N ASP A 181 -43.44 18.44 25.30
CA ASP A 181 -44.89 18.50 25.44
C ASP A 181 -45.26 18.79 26.90
N GLN A 182 -46.09 19.80 27.15
CA GLN A 182 -46.53 20.18 28.49
C GLN A 182 -47.84 19.50 28.91
N SER A 183 -48.31 18.51 28.15
CA SER A 183 -49.53 17.76 28.44
C SER A 183 -49.52 17.07 29.82
N MET A 184 -50.70 16.98 30.43
CA MET A 184 -50.92 16.23 31.67
C MET A 184 -50.78 14.71 31.45
N GLU A 185 -51.05 14.24 30.23
CA GLU A 185 -50.91 12.84 29.81
C GLU A 185 -49.44 12.39 29.81
N ARG A 186 -48.51 13.21 29.31
CA ARG A 186 -47.06 12.92 29.45
C ARG A 186 -46.66 12.84 30.92
N LYS A 187 -47.20 13.73 31.76
CA LYS A 187 -46.83 13.82 33.18
C LYS A 187 -47.31 12.62 34.01
N SER A 188 -48.43 11.99 33.65
CA SER A 188 -48.85 10.73 34.27
C SER A 188 -47.97 9.55 33.83
N ILE A 189 -47.49 9.55 32.59
CA ILE A 189 -46.51 8.57 32.09
C ILE A 189 -45.17 8.68 32.86
N GLU A 190 -44.64 9.89 33.04
CA GLU A 190 -43.41 10.12 33.82
C GLU A 190 -43.54 9.61 35.27
N LEU A 191 -44.70 9.82 35.88
CA LEU A 191 -45.00 9.41 37.25
C LEU A 191 -44.94 7.89 37.42
N GLU A 192 -45.56 7.13 36.50
CA GLU A 192 -45.54 5.67 36.54
C GLU A 192 -44.15 5.10 36.22
N LEU A 193 -43.46 5.67 35.22
CA LEU A 193 -42.07 5.28 34.90
C LEU A 193 -41.11 5.55 36.06
N ALA A 194 -41.27 6.66 36.79
CA ALA A 194 -40.46 6.97 37.96
C ALA A 194 -40.66 5.98 39.11
N ARG A 195 -41.90 5.54 39.33
CA ARG A 195 -42.23 4.48 40.29
C ARG A 195 -41.59 3.15 39.88
N GLN A 196 -41.63 2.82 38.60
CA GLN A 196 -41.02 1.60 38.07
C GLN A 196 -39.49 1.61 38.12
N LEU A 197 -38.84 2.76 37.90
CA LEU A 197 -37.40 2.94 38.10
C LEU A 197 -37.01 2.71 39.57
N SER A 198 -37.76 3.30 40.50
CA SER A 198 -37.51 3.17 41.95
C SER A 198 -37.66 1.74 42.48
N ALA A 199 -38.39 0.88 41.75
CA ALA A 199 -38.50 -0.54 42.08
C ALA A 199 -37.35 -1.40 41.53
N ARG A 200 -36.53 -0.88 40.60
CA ARG A 200 -35.50 -1.63 39.84
C ARG A 200 -34.08 -1.18 40.11
N PHE A 201 -33.93 0.09 40.48
CA PHE A 201 -32.66 0.71 40.81
C PHE A 201 -32.70 1.22 42.25
N SER A 202 -31.60 1.07 42.95
CA SER A 202 -31.43 1.71 44.26
C SER A 202 -31.37 3.23 44.11
N LYS A 203 -31.60 3.95 45.21
CA LYS A 203 -31.50 5.42 45.22
C LYS A 203 -30.11 5.92 44.82
N ALA A 204 -29.06 5.22 45.23
CA ALA A 204 -27.69 5.54 44.82
C ALA A 204 -27.54 5.46 43.29
N GLU A 205 -28.01 4.38 42.69
CA GLU A 205 -27.90 4.19 41.24
C GLU A 205 -28.75 5.19 40.46
N ILE A 206 -29.98 5.49 40.91
CA ILE A 206 -30.81 6.54 40.28
C ILE A 206 -30.08 7.88 40.27
N LEU A 207 -29.41 8.22 41.37
CA LEU A 207 -28.69 9.47 41.49
C LEU A 207 -27.43 9.49 40.63
N GLU A 208 -26.67 8.39 40.59
CA GLU A 208 -25.53 8.23 39.69
C GLU A 208 -25.92 8.45 38.23
N ILE A 209 -27.02 7.81 37.78
CA ILE A 209 -27.51 7.95 36.42
C ILE A 209 -27.91 9.41 36.16
N TYR A 210 -28.67 10.02 37.08
CA TYR A 210 -29.12 11.41 36.93
C TYR A 210 -27.94 12.38 36.79
N LEU A 211 -26.95 12.27 37.68
CA LEU A 211 -25.79 13.15 37.68
C LEU A 211 -24.98 13.00 36.39
N ASN A 212 -24.73 11.77 35.91
CA ASN A 212 -23.94 11.53 34.70
C ASN A 212 -24.64 11.94 33.39
N LEU A 213 -25.98 11.94 33.37
CA LEU A 213 -26.76 12.38 32.21
C LEU A 213 -27.03 13.88 32.18
N ALA A 214 -26.93 14.57 33.32
CA ALA A 214 -27.14 16.01 33.42
C ALA A 214 -26.15 16.81 32.56
N ASN A 215 -26.63 17.89 31.95
CA ASN A 215 -25.82 18.85 31.21
C ASN A 215 -25.38 19.97 32.16
N TYR A 216 -24.07 20.19 32.26
CA TYR A 216 -23.47 21.19 33.16
C TYR A 216 -22.97 22.44 32.41
N GLY A 217 -23.38 22.67 31.17
CA GLY A 217 -22.90 23.80 30.37
C GLY A 217 -21.59 23.48 29.67
N HIS A 218 -21.09 24.40 28.84
CA HIS A 218 -19.85 24.24 28.07
C HIS A 218 -19.66 22.90 27.32
N LEU A 219 -20.74 22.31 26.80
CA LEU A 219 -20.74 20.97 26.20
C LEU A 219 -20.31 19.85 27.17
N THR A 220 -20.45 20.02 28.48
CA THR A 220 -20.09 19.02 29.48
C THR A 220 -21.31 18.30 30.02
N TYR A 221 -21.21 16.98 30.10
CA TYR A 221 -22.26 16.11 30.60
C TYR A 221 -21.68 15.20 31.68
N GLY A 222 -22.34 15.18 32.83
CA GLY A 222 -21.82 14.53 34.01
C GLY A 222 -20.82 15.41 34.80
N PRO A 223 -20.68 15.13 36.10
CA PRO A 223 -19.88 15.95 37.00
C PRO A 223 -18.38 15.86 36.72
N GLU A 224 -17.86 14.71 36.30
CA GLU A 224 -16.43 14.53 36.01
C GLU A 224 -15.98 15.40 34.84
N ALA A 225 -16.71 15.34 33.71
CA ALA A 225 -16.39 16.18 32.55
C ALA A 225 -16.49 17.69 32.88
N ALA A 226 -17.51 18.08 33.64
CA ALA A 226 -17.71 19.46 34.04
C ALA A 226 -16.61 19.96 34.98
N SER A 227 -16.20 19.14 35.95
CA SER A 227 -15.13 19.47 36.89
C SER A 227 -13.78 19.64 36.19
N GLN A 228 -13.45 18.73 35.26
CA GLN A 228 -12.22 18.82 34.46
C GLN A 228 -12.19 20.08 33.58
N VAL A 229 -13.31 20.43 32.96
CA VAL A 229 -13.42 21.63 32.11
C VAL A 229 -13.34 22.91 32.93
N TYR A 230 -14.17 23.06 33.96
CA TYR A 230 -14.26 24.33 34.69
C TYR A 230 -13.13 24.52 35.70
N PHE A 231 -12.60 23.45 36.31
CA PHE A 231 -11.66 23.54 37.42
C PHE A 231 -10.36 22.74 37.22
N GLY A 232 -10.25 21.91 36.17
CA GLY A 232 -9.03 21.16 35.86
C GLY A 232 -8.71 20.02 36.85
N LYS A 233 -9.74 19.45 37.50
CA LYS A 233 -9.59 18.38 38.50
C LYS A 233 -10.76 17.39 38.50
N SER A 234 -10.60 16.26 39.18
CA SER A 234 -11.65 15.24 39.31
C SER A 234 -12.85 15.76 40.09
N ALA A 235 -14.05 15.25 39.76
CA ALA A 235 -15.28 15.53 40.48
C ALA A 235 -15.24 15.11 41.96
N ALA A 236 -14.40 14.13 42.32
CA ALA A 236 -14.17 13.73 43.70
C ALA A 236 -13.47 14.83 44.52
N ASP A 237 -12.63 15.66 43.86
CA ASP A 237 -11.78 16.67 44.49
C ASP A 237 -12.39 18.09 44.49
N LEU A 238 -13.68 18.20 44.16
CA LEU A 238 -14.42 19.47 44.22
C LEU A 238 -14.52 19.96 45.66
N SER A 239 -14.10 21.20 45.89
CA SER A 239 -14.33 21.90 47.15
C SER A 239 -15.83 22.15 47.36
N PRO A 240 -16.29 22.43 48.59
CA PRO A 240 -17.69 22.75 48.85
C PRO A 240 -18.21 23.91 47.99
N ALA A 241 -17.36 24.91 47.72
CA ALA A 241 -17.74 26.05 46.90
C ALA A 241 -17.87 25.72 45.41
N GLU A 242 -16.96 24.91 44.86
CA GLU A 242 -17.07 24.49 43.46
C GLU A 242 -18.24 23.50 43.28
N ALA A 243 -18.41 22.56 44.20
CA ALA A 243 -19.49 21.57 44.18
C ALA A 243 -20.88 22.23 44.22
N THR A 244 -21.10 23.16 45.15
CA THR A 244 -22.39 23.88 45.26
C THR A 244 -22.64 24.84 44.10
N LEU A 245 -21.58 25.40 43.50
CA LEU A 245 -21.68 26.20 42.28
C LEU A 245 -22.12 25.32 41.10
N LEU A 246 -21.47 24.17 40.93
CA LEU A 246 -21.72 23.23 39.85
C LEU A 246 -23.14 22.61 39.95
N ALA A 247 -23.62 22.31 41.16
CA ALA A 247 -24.97 21.78 41.40
C ALA A 247 -26.10 22.67 40.87
N GLY A 248 -25.85 23.98 40.75
CA GLY A 248 -26.84 24.95 40.29
C GLY A 248 -27.03 25.00 38.77
N ILE A 249 -26.03 24.53 38.01
CA ILE A 249 -25.96 24.71 36.55
C ILE A 249 -27.00 23.90 35.76
N PRO A 250 -27.28 22.61 36.08
CA PRO A 250 -28.19 21.77 35.30
C PRO A 250 -29.60 22.34 35.07
N GLN A 251 -30.05 23.28 35.91
CA GLN A 251 -31.33 23.95 35.75
C GLN A 251 -31.41 24.79 34.47
N GLN A 252 -30.35 25.54 34.14
CA GLN A 252 -30.27 26.40 32.97
C GLN A 252 -28.83 26.41 32.41
N PRO A 253 -28.36 25.29 31.82
CA PRO A 253 -26.94 25.10 31.50
C PRO A 253 -26.36 26.17 30.56
N ALA A 254 -27.18 26.69 29.64
CA ALA A 254 -26.75 27.73 28.70
C ALA A 254 -26.59 29.11 29.35
N ASN A 255 -27.38 29.42 30.39
CA ASN A 255 -27.38 30.75 31.04
C ASN A 255 -26.53 30.79 32.32
N LEU A 256 -26.11 29.63 32.82
CA LEU A 256 -25.35 29.48 34.07
C LEU A 256 -23.94 28.94 33.81
N ASP A 257 -23.45 29.05 32.57
CA ASP A 257 -22.10 28.63 32.21
C ASP A 257 -21.05 29.52 32.87
N LEU A 258 -20.05 28.90 33.51
CA LEU A 258 -19.09 29.62 34.37
C LEU A 258 -18.12 30.50 33.58
N PHE A 259 -17.88 30.21 32.29
CA PHE A 259 -16.99 31.01 31.47
C PHE A 259 -17.71 32.19 30.81
N THR A 260 -19.01 32.07 30.54
CA THR A 260 -19.79 33.15 29.91
C THR A 260 -20.46 34.09 30.93
N ASP A 261 -21.05 33.56 32.01
CA ASP A 261 -21.73 34.37 33.04
C ASP A 261 -21.52 33.81 34.45
N PHE A 262 -20.31 34.02 34.94
CA PHE A 262 -19.93 33.64 36.30
C PHE A 262 -20.80 34.30 37.38
N ALA A 263 -21.30 35.52 37.14
CA ALA A 263 -22.10 36.26 38.12
C ALA A 263 -23.49 35.62 38.28
N ALA A 264 -24.14 35.21 37.18
CA ALA A 264 -25.40 34.47 37.23
C ALA A 264 -25.23 33.11 37.92
N ALA A 265 -24.15 32.38 37.60
CA ALA A 265 -23.84 31.12 38.27
C ALA A 265 -23.63 31.30 39.78
N ARG A 266 -22.93 32.35 40.20
CA ARG A 266 -22.75 32.69 41.63
C ARG A 266 -24.05 33.09 42.32
N ALA A 267 -24.93 33.83 41.65
CA ALA A 267 -26.26 34.12 42.18
C ALA A 267 -27.08 32.83 42.34
N ARG A 268 -26.97 31.89 41.39
CA ARG A 268 -27.59 30.57 41.50
C ARG A 268 -27.00 29.74 42.64
N GLN A 269 -25.68 29.75 42.84
CA GLN A 269 -25.02 29.09 43.97
C GLN A 269 -25.57 29.58 45.31
N ARG A 270 -25.89 30.87 45.44
CA ARG A 270 -26.53 31.40 46.65
C ARG A 270 -27.86 30.72 46.93
N VAL A 271 -28.70 30.57 45.91
CA VAL A 271 -29.98 29.85 46.03
C VAL A 271 -29.76 28.38 46.43
N VAL A 272 -28.78 27.70 45.84
CA VAL A 272 -28.43 26.32 46.20
C VAL A 272 -28.07 26.21 47.69
N LEU A 273 -27.19 27.09 48.17
CA LEU A 273 -26.75 27.11 49.56
C LEU A 273 -27.91 27.43 50.53
N ASP A 274 -28.81 28.35 50.16
CA ASP A 274 -30.00 28.66 50.96
C ASP A 274 -30.97 27.45 51.03
N LEU A 275 -31.07 26.67 49.95
CA LEU A 275 -31.86 25.42 49.93
C LEU A 275 -31.21 24.33 50.79
N MET A 276 -29.88 24.22 50.78
CA MET A 276 -29.15 23.30 51.66
C MET A 276 -29.36 23.66 53.15
N VAL A 277 -29.38 24.94 53.50
CA VAL A 277 -29.71 25.39 54.86
C VAL A 277 -31.16 25.08 55.21
N ARG A 278 -32.10 25.36 54.30
CA ARG A 278 -33.54 25.06 54.50
C ARG A 278 -33.81 23.58 54.75
N HIS A 279 -32.98 22.69 54.20
CA HIS A 279 -33.13 21.25 54.31
C HIS A 279 -32.12 20.62 55.29
N ASP A 280 -31.54 21.43 56.19
CA ASP A 280 -30.67 20.99 57.28
C ASP A 280 -29.36 20.28 56.85
N TYR A 281 -28.92 20.47 55.60
CA TYR A 281 -27.61 19.97 55.14
C TYR A 281 -26.45 20.84 55.63
N LEU A 282 -26.69 22.14 55.85
CA LEU A 282 -25.69 23.12 56.27
C LEU A 282 -26.26 24.07 57.32
N GLN A 283 -25.41 24.60 58.18
CA GLN A 283 -25.77 25.75 59.01
C GLN A 283 -25.64 27.08 58.23
N PRO A 284 -26.41 28.13 58.56
CA PRO A 284 -26.34 29.42 57.86
C PRO A 284 -24.92 30.02 57.81
N GLU A 285 -24.16 29.88 58.88
CA GLU A 285 -22.78 30.37 58.98
C GLU A 285 -21.85 29.60 58.03
N GLU A 286 -22.05 28.29 57.92
CA GLU A 286 -21.29 27.42 57.03
C GLU A 286 -21.60 27.73 55.56
N ALA A 287 -22.89 27.89 55.21
CA ALA A 287 -23.31 28.29 53.86
C ALA A 287 -22.75 29.66 53.43
N ASN A 288 -22.58 30.59 54.37
CA ASN A 288 -21.93 31.87 54.13
C ASN A 288 -20.40 31.73 54.01
N ALA A 289 -19.79 30.83 54.77
CA ALA A 289 -18.37 30.53 54.66
C ALA A 289 -18.02 29.89 53.31
N ILE A 290 -18.80 28.89 52.86
CA ILE A 290 -18.64 28.23 51.56
C ILE A 290 -18.75 29.24 50.42
N TYR A 291 -19.73 30.15 50.48
CA TYR A 291 -19.88 31.18 49.45
C TYR A 291 -18.65 32.07 49.33
N ARG A 292 -17.97 32.40 50.43
CA ARG A 292 -16.82 33.30 50.43
C ARG A 292 -15.53 32.62 49.98
N GLN A 293 -15.51 31.29 49.85
CA GLN A 293 -14.34 30.59 49.34
C GLN A 293 -14.09 31.05 47.88
N PRO A 294 -12.83 31.32 47.51
CA PRO A 294 -12.48 31.63 46.14
C PRO A 294 -12.70 30.41 45.25
N VAL A 295 -13.18 30.65 44.03
CA VAL A 295 -13.33 29.64 42.98
C VAL A 295 -12.45 30.07 41.82
N GLU A 296 -11.44 29.27 41.51
CA GLU A 296 -10.52 29.53 40.40
C GLU A 296 -10.95 28.68 39.21
N LEU A 297 -11.24 29.35 38.09
CA LEU A 297 -11.58 28.66 36.84
C LEU A 297 -10.30 28.23 36.11
N ASN A 298 -10.37 27.09 35.44
CA ASN A 298 -9.31 26.59 34.59
C ASN A 298 -9.06 27.58 33.43
N PRO A 299 -7.83 28.14 33.30
CA PRO A 299 -7.52 29.08 32.23
C PRO A 299 -7.41 28.41 30.85
N ARG A 300 -7.33 27.08 30.78
CA ARG A 300 -7.33 26.30 29.55
C ARG A 300 -8.74 25.77 29.28
N SER A 301 -9.58 26.62 28.69
CA SER A 301 -10.95 26.27 28.31
C SER A 301 -11.04 25.55 26.96
N ASP A 302 -9.93 25.33 26.25
CA ASP A 302 -9.95 24.69 24.93
C ASP A 302 -10.52 23.28 25.04
N VAL A 303 -11.67 23.10 24.39
CA VAL A 303 -12.55 21.94 24.61
C VAL A 303 -11.98 20.66 24.00
N ALA A 304 -11.03 20.75 23.06
CA ALA A 304 -10.41 19.60 22.41
C ALA A 304 -8.89 19.79 22.26
N LEU A 305 -8.12 19.26 23.21
CA LEU A 305 -6.66 19.12 23.07
C LEU A 305 -6.35 18.36 21.78
N SER A 306 -5.38 18.84 20.99
CA SER A 306 -4.79 18.07 19.89
C SER A 306 -3.33 18.46 19.70
N LEU A 307 -2.42 17.72 20.34
CA LEU A 307 -0.98 17.99 20.27
C LEU A 307 -0.38 17.61 18.91
N THR A 308 -1.04 16.73 18.16
CA THR A 308 -0.51 16.12 16.93
C THR A 308 -1.61 15.98 15.87
N PRO A 309 -2.15 17.10 15.34
CA PRO A 309 -3.42 17.12 14.62
C PRO A 309 -3.47 16.19 13.39
N HIS A 310 -2.40 16.16 12.58
CA HIS A 310 -2.29 15.26 11.43
C HIS A 310 -2.39 13.78 11.83
N PHE A 311 -1.67 13.39 12.88
CA PHE A 311 -1.67 12.02 13.37
C PHE A 311 -3.00 11.65 14.05
N THR A 312 -3.58 12.57 14.84
CA THR A 312 -4.89 12.38 15.48
C THR A 312 -5.99 12.13 14.44
N GLN A 313 -6.01 12.91 13.35
CA GLN A 313 -6.98 12.70 12.26
C GLN A 313 -6.77 11.35 11.55
N PHE A 314 -5.52 10.94 11.36
CA PHE A 314 -5.18 9.64 10.82
C PHE A 314 -5.69 8.50 11.73
N VAL A 315 -5.39 8.57 13.03
CA VAL A 315 -5.82 7.58 14.04
C VAL A 315 -7.33 7.51 14.13
N GLU A 316 -8.03 8.64 14.08
CA GLU A 316 -9.50 8.65 14.07
C GLU A 316 -10.05 7.87 12.87
N THR A 317 -9.50 8.12 11.68
CA THR A 317 -9.91 7.43 10.45
C THR A 317 -9.59 5.93 10.50
N GLU A 318 -8.43 5.55 11.06
CA GLU A 318 -8.03 4.16 11.26
C GLU A 318 -8.94 3.45 12.27
N LEU A 319 -9.26 4.12 13.37
CA LEU A 319 -10.12 3.62 14.44
C LEU A 319 -11.54 3.39 13.95
N ASP A 320 -12.11 4.32 13.17
CA ASP A 320 -13.43 4.14 12.56
C ASP A 320 -13.46 2.92 11.62
N ARG A 321 -12.41 2.73 10.81
CA ARG A 321 -12.25 1.54 9.94
C ARG A 321 -12.13 0.25 10.76
N PHE A 322 -11.37 0.27 11.86
CA PHE A 322 -11.21 -0.86 12.76
C PHE A 322 -12.54 -1.27 13.40
N LEU A 323 -13.26 -0.31 13.99
CA LEU A 323 -14.55 -0.54 14.64
C LEU A 323 -15.62 -1.04 13.66
N ALA A 324 -15.58 -0.57 12.40
CA ALA A 324 -16.49 -1.05 11.36
C ALA A 324 -16.29 -2.55 11.04
N ARG A 325 -15.04 -3.03 10.99
CA ARG A 325 -14.71 -4.44 10.74
C ARG A 325 -15.03 -5.34 11.93
N ALA A 326 -14.84 -4.85 13.15
CA ALA A 326 -15.07 -5.60 14.37
C ALA A 326 -16.57 -5.91 14.63
N ALA A 327 -17.50 -5.33 13.85
CA ALA A 327 -18.96 -5.42 14.05
C ALA A 327 -19.43 -5.07 15.49
N ALA A 328 -18.57 -4.45 16.29
CA ALA A 328 -18.81 -4.17 17.70
C ALA A 328 -19.84 -3.05 17.94
N VAL A 329 -20.16 -2.26 16.91
CA VAL A 329 -21.10 -1.13 16.92
C VAL A 329 -21.75 -1.02 15.52
N ARG A 330 -23.00 -0.54 15.35
CA ARG A 330 -23.66 -0.32 14.04
C ARG A 330 -23.31 1.07 13.47
N VAL A 331 -23.17 1.17 12.12
CA VAL A 331 -22.91 2.45 11.42
C VAL A 331 -24.27 3.06 11.06
N ASP A 332 -24.38 4.39 11.03
CA ASP A 332 -25.41 5.04 10.22
C ASP A 332 -25.11 4.88 8.72
N GLN A 333 -26.07 5.24 7.87
CA GLN A 333 -25.95 5.08 6.41
C GLN A 333 -24.91 6.03 5.77
N GLN A 334 -24.32 6.95 6.54
CA GLN A 334 -23.40 7.99 6.07
C GLN A 334 -21.95 7.77 6.52
N GLY A 335 -21.67 6.72 7.29
CA GLY A 335 -20.31 6.25 7.51
C GLY A 335 -19.48 7.06 8.49
N ARG A 336 -20.08 7.86 9.39
CA ARG A 336 -19.30 8.73 10.30
C ARG A 336 -19.67 8.53 11.77
N TRP A 337 -18.75 8.90 12.67
CA TRP A 337 -18.97 9.23 14.10
C TRP A 337 -18.86 8.12 15.16
N ARG A 338 -18.26 6.96 14.85
CA ARG A 338 -18.15 5.83 15.81
C ARG A 338 -17.16 6.12 16.94
N SER A 339 -15.93 6.48 16.58
CA SER A 339 -14.86 6.75 17.53
C SER A 339 -15.17 7.91 18.47
N ARG A 340 -15.88 8.94 18.01
CA ARG A 340 -16.19 10.17 18.78
C ARG A 340 -17.30 10.04 19.81
N ARG A 341 -17.98 8.90 19.91
CA ARG A 341 -19.05 8.64 20.89
C ARG A 341 -18.78 7.47 21.81
N ALA A 342 -17.83 6.61 21.44
CA ALA A 342 -17.68 5.30 22.04
C ALA A 342 -16.92 5.28 23.38
N GLY A 343 -16.41 6.42 23.86
CA GLY A 343 -15.68 6.49 25.14
C GLY A 343 -14.44 5.62 25.16
N LEU A 344 -13.69 5.58 24.05
CA LEU A 344 -12.55 4.69 23.90
C LEU A 344 -11.31 5.29 24.55
N GLU A 345 -10.51 4.44 25.18
CA GLU A 345 -9.17 4.79 25.63
C GLU A 345 -8.17 4.16 24.63
N VAL A 346 -7.58 5.02 23.79
CA VAL A 346 -6.76 4.63 22.64
C VAL A 346 -5.31 4.98 22.92
N VAL A 347 -4.48 3.96 23.20
CA VAL A 347 -3.02 4.12 23.21
C VAL A 347 -2.51 3.90 21.79
N THR A 348 -1.78 4.89 21.28
CA THR A 348 -1.23 4.88 19.92
C THR A 348 0.20 4.37 19.89
N THR A 349 0.72 4.16 18.69
CA THR A 349 2.13 3.80 18.45
C THR A 349 3.07 5.00 18.48
N LEU A 350 2.54 6.24 18.46
CA LEU A 350 3.30 7.48 18.40
C LEU A 350 4.17 7.67 19.65
N ASP A 351 5.41 8.09 19.44
CA ASP A 351 6.26 8.65 20.48
C ASP A 351 6.23 10.18 20.39
N LEU A 352 5.64 10.86 21.37
CA LEU A 352 5.46 12.31 21.32
C LEU A 352 6.81 13.07 21.30
N SER A 353 7.86 12.52 21.92
CA SER A 353 9.19 13.12 21.90
C SER A 353 9.83 13.02 20.51
N MET A 354 9.66 11.88 19.83
CA MET A 354 10.10 11.69 18.46
C MET A 354 9.31 12.56 17.47
N GLN A 355 7.99 12.67 17.67
CA GLN A 355 7.13 13.53 16.88
C GLN A 355 7.58 15.00 16.94
N ARG A 356 7.77 15.56 18.14
CA ARG A 356 8.23 16.94 18.32
C ARG A 356 9.62 17.17 17.73
N LEU A 357 10.49 16.16 17.82
CA LEU A 357 11.80 16.20 17.16
C LEU A 357 11.66 16.28 15.63
N ALA A 358 10.77 15.48 15.05
CA ALA A 358 10.49 15.49 13.62
C ALA A 358 9.92 16.83 13.15
N GLU A 359 8.92 17.38 13.86
CA GLU A 359 8.29 18.67 13.56
C GLU A 359 9.32 19.80 13.55
N ARG A 360 10.15 19.88 14.59
CA ARG A 360 11.21 20.89 14.69
C ARG A 360 12.21 20.78 13.53
N ILE A 361 12.74 19.58 13.26
CA ILE A 361 13.73 19.38 12.21
C ILE A 361 13.13 19.68 10.82
N ALA A 362 11.87 19.33 10.61
CA ALA A 362 11.17 19.63 9.36
C ALA A 362 11.01 21.15 9.15
N ALA A 363 10.56 21.88 10.17
CA ALA A 363 10.43 23.34 10.13
C ALA A 363 11.78 24.04 9.90
N GLU A 364 12.83 23.63 10.63
CA GLU A 364 14.19 24.16 10.46
C GLU A 364 14.74 23.91 9.05
N SER A 365 14.52 22.70 8.51
CA SER A 365 14.99 22.33 7.18
C SER A 365 14.29 23.13 6.07
N VAL A 366 12.98 23.35 6.19
CA VAL A 366 12.24 24.20 5.23
C VAL A 366 12.72 25.64 5.33
N ALA A 367 12.81 26.20 6.54
CA ALA A 367 13.29 27.58 6.75
C ALA A 367 14.69 27.82 6.14
N ALA A 368 15.61 26.87 6.32
CA ALA A 368 16.96 26.94 5.76
C ALA A 368 17.00 26.87 4.21
N SER A 369 16.00 26.27 3.59
CA SER A 369 15.96 25.92 2.17
C SER A 369 15.05 26.83 1.33
N GLN A 370 14.12 27.54 1.97
CA GLN A 370 13.08 28.37 1.35
C GLN A 370 13.66 29.38 0.35
N SER A 371 14.66 30.16 0.75
CA SER A 371 15.23 31.23 -0.08
C SER A 371 15.92 30.69 -1.33
N ARG A 372 16.58 29.54 -1.21
CA ARG A 372 17.30 28.89 -2.30
C ARG A 372 16.35 28.21 -3.28
N TYR A 373 15.47 27.36 -2.77
CA TYR A 373 14.69 26.42 -3.58
C TYR A 373 13.23 26.82 -3.77
N GLY A 374 12.68 27.74 -2.96
CA GLY A 374 11.25 28.08 -3.01
C GLY A 374 10.35 26.96 -2.48
N MET A 375 10.92 26.07 -1.67
CA MET A 375 10.26 24.98 -0.96
C MET A 375 9.58 25.54 0.29
N SER A 376 8.27 25.33 0.45
CA SER A 376 7.46 25.89 1.54
C SER A 376 6.96 24.87 2.56
N ASN A 377 7.05 23.58 2.28
CA ASN A 377 6.53 22.55 3.17
C ASN A 377 7.36 21.25 3.15
N ALA A 378 7.12 20.40 4.15
CA ALA A 378 7.73 19.10 4.31
C ALA A 378 6.81 18.14 5.08
N ALA A 379 7.00 16.85 4.86
CA ALA A 379 6.35 15.77 5.59
C ALA A 379 7.37 14.69 5.95
N LEU A 380 7.14 14.01 7.07
CA LEU A 380 8.01 12.95 7.59
C LEU A 380 7.16 11.84 8.19
N VAL A 381 7.50 10.59 7.88
CA VAL A 381 6.94 9.41 8.53
C VAL A 381 8.08 8.56 9.07
N ALA A 382 8.01 8.20 10.35
CA ALA A 382 8.91 7.25 11.00
C ALA A 382 8.15 6.00 11.42
N LEU A 383 8.60 4.82 10.98
CA LEU A 383 7.96 3.53 11.25
C LEU A 383 8.92 2.58 11.98
N GLU A 384 8.35 1.78 12.88
CA GLU A 384 9.01 0.62 13.47
C GLU A 384 8.96 -0.57 12.48
N PRO A 385 10.10 -1.18 12.10
CA PRO A 385 10.16 -2.20 11.06
C PRO A 385 9.26 -3.43 11.28
N GLU A 386 9.27 -3.99 12.48
CA GLU A 386 8.61 -5.26 12.79
C GLU A 386 7.08 -5.11 12.88
N SER A 387 6.61 -4.17 13.71
CA SER A 387 5.18 -3.98 13.97
C SER A 387 4.46 -3.15 12.91
N GLY A 388 5.18 -2.30 12.18
CA GLY A 388 4.60 -1.26 11.33
C GLY A 388 4.05 -0.06 12.11
N GLY A 389 4.33 0.05 13.42
CA GLY A 389 3.89 1.16 14.25
C GLY A 389 4.43 2.51 13.77
N ILE A 390 3.55 3.50 13.69
CA ILE A 390 3.88 4.87 13.32
C ILE A 390 4.42 5.61 14.55
N LEU A 391 5.74 5.83 14.58
CA LEU A 391 6.43 6.49 15.69
C LEU A 391 6.35 8.01 15.60
N ALA A 392 6.34 8.55 14.37
CA ALA A 392 6.13 9.96 14.07
C ALA A 392 5.45 10.13 12.71
N MET A 393 4.53 11.10 12.60
CA MET A 393 3.85 11.51 11.37
C MET A 393 3.71 13.04 11.34
N VAL A 394 4.54 13.68 10.53
CA VAL A 394 4.46 15.10 10.21
C VAL A 394 3.80 15.24 8.85
N GLY A 395 2.59 15.80 8.80
CA GLY A 395 1.85 16.04 7.55
C GLY A 395 2.18 17.38 6.88
N SER A 396 2.60 18.36 7.66
CA SER A 396 3.08 19.68 7.24
C SER A 396 3.98 20.26 8.34
N ILE A 397 4.78 21.28 8.04
CA ILE A 397 5.65 21.93 9.04
C ILE A 397 4.90 22.82 10.04
N ASP A 398 3.67 23.21 9.71
CA ASP A 398 2.82 24.07 10.53
C ASP A 398 1.36 23.80 10.14
N PHE A 399 0.58 23.23 11.07
CA PHE A 399 -0.80 22.81 10.82
C PHE A 399 -1.75 24.00 10.62
N ASP A 400 -1.51 25.10 11.34
CA ASP A 400 -2.40 26.27 11.37
C ASP A 400 -2.05 27.31 10.29
N ASN A 401 -0.99 27.07 9.51
CA ASN A 401 -0.55 27.98 8.46
C ASN A 401 -1.27 27.72 7.12
N GLU A 402 -2.31 28.50 6.86
CA GLU A 402 -3.07 28.44 5.62
C GLU A 402 -2.22 28.71 4.35
N ALA A 403 -1.15 29.51 4.44
CA ALA A 403 -0.34 29.89 3.27
C ALA A 403 0.47 28.73 2.67
N ILE A 404 0.61 27.62 3.41
CA ILE A 404 1.29 26.39 2.95
C ILE A 404 0.33 25.20 2.87
N ASP A 405 -0.98 25.46 2.94
CA ASP A 405 -2.02 24.45 3.11
C ASP A 405 -1.75 23.55 4.33
N GLY A 406 -1.45 24.16 5.49
CA GLY A 406 -0.97 23.48 6.70
C GLY A 406 -1.85 22.31 7.18
N GLN A 407 -3.16 22.39 6.96
CA GLN A 407 -4.11 21.34 7.34
C GLN A 407 -4.11 20.14 6.37
N VAL A 408 -3.45 20.22 5.22
CA VAL A 408 -3.30 19.10 4.29
C VAL A 408 -2.23 18.15 4.83
N ASN A 409 -2.63 16.94 5.20
CA ASN A 409 -1.69 15.90 5.60
C ASN A 409 -0.97 15.34 4.36
N VAL A 410 0.22 15.86 4.05
CA VAL A 410 1.01 15.39 2.88
C VAL A 410 1.52 13.96 3.09
N ALA A 411 1.66 13.49 4.33
CA ALA A 411 2.06 12.11 4.60
C ALA A 411 1.08 11.07 4.02
N THR A 412 -0.21 11.44 3.92
CA THR A 412 -1.29 10.62 3.37
C THR A 412 -1.85 11.15 2.05
N SER A 413 -1.24 12.19 1.48
CA SER A 413 -1.65 12.74 0.18
C SER A 413 -0.87 12.07 -0.96
N ARG A 414 -1.55 11.79 -2.08
CA ARG A 414 -0.91 11.20 -3.26
C ARG A 414 0.04 12.22 -3.90
N ARG A 415 1.28 11.80 -4.14
CA ARG A 415 2.36 12.60 -4.74
C ARG A 415 3.21 11.70 -5.63
N GLN A 416 3.84 12.26 -6.66
CA GLN A 416 4.71 11.47 -7.54
C GLN A 416 6.01 11.12 -6.78
N PRO A 417 6.38 9.83 -6.62
CA PRO A 417 7.55 9.42 -5.84
C PRO A 417 8.89 9.59 -6.58
N GLY A 418 8.84 9.91 -7.88
CA GLY A 418 10.01 9.89 -8.75
C GLY A 418 10.75 8.55 -8.70
N SER A 419 12.08 8.60 -8.75
CA SER A 419 12.94 7.40 -8.67
C SER A 419 12.90 6.63 -7.34
N ALA A 420 12.18 7.11 -6.31
CA ALA A 420 12.07 6.37 -5.05
C ALA A 420 11.25 5.08 -5.20
N ILE A 421 10.44 4.94 -6.27
CA ILE A 421 9.66 3.74 -6.58
C ILE A 421 10.49 2.60 -7.20
N LYS A 422 11.69 2.87 -7.73
CA LYS A 422 12.52 1.87 -8.43
C LYS A 422 12.74 0.58 -7.64
N PRO A 423 13.05 0.59 -6.33
CA PRO A 423 13.26 -0.64 -5.57
C PRO A 423 12.12 -1.66 -5.69
N ILE A 424 10.88 -1.21 -5.90
CA ILE A 424 9.71 -2.09 -6.09
C ILE A 424 9.86 -2.94 -7.36
N LEU A 425 10.26 -2.33 -8.48
CA LEU A 425 10.50 -3.05 -9.74
C LEU A 425 11.68 -4.02 -9.62
N TYR A 426 12.77 -3.58 -9.00
CA TYR A 426 13.96 -4.41 -8.83
C TYR A 426 13.68 -5.57 -7.87
N ALA A 427 12.89 -5.35 -6.83
CA ALA A 427 12.42 -6.40 -5.92
C ALA A 427 11.60 -7.44 -6.68
N ALA A 428 10.60 -7.03 -7.48
CA ALA A 428 9.81 -7.95 -8.29
C ALA A 428 10.70 -8.85 -9.18
N ALA A 429 11.67 -8.23 -9.87
CA ALA A 429 12.56 -8.95 -10.78
C ALA A 429 13.50 -9.94 -10.07
N LEU A 430 14.04 -9.55 -8.90
CA LEU A 430 14.89 -10.41 -8.06
C LEU A 430 14.08 -11.57 -7.46
N ASP A 431 12.85 -11.29 -7.00
CA ASP A 431 11.98 -12.30 -6.37
C ASP A 431 11.52 -13.35 -7.39
N ASP A 432 11.20 -12.90 -8.61
CA ASP A 432 10.91 -13.78 -9.74
C ASP A 432 12.16 -14.54 -10.23
N SER A 433 13.34 -14.28 -9.64
CA SER A 433 14.64 -14.83 -10.02
C SER A 433 14.97 -14.60 -11.49
N THR A 434 14.55 -13.46 -12.03
CA THR A 434 14.84 -13.06 -13.42
C THR A 434 16.19 -12.35 -13.54
N ILE A 435 16.61 -11.67 -12.47
CA ILE A 435 17.89 -10.96 -12.38
C ILE A 435 18.62 -11.33 -11.08
N SER A 436 19.89 -10.96 -11.01
CA SER A 436 20.73 -10.98 -9.81
C SER A 436 21.39 -9.61 -9.62
N PRO A 437 22.02 -9.31 -8.46
CA PRO A 437 22.77 -8.06 -8.27
C PRO A 437 23.87 -7.82 -9.32
N THR A 438 24.40 -8.90 -9.90
CA THR A 438 25.44 -8.86 -10.95
C THR A 438 24.91 -8.78 -12.37
N THR A 439 23.59 -8.91 -12.58
CA THR A 439 23.01 -8.87 -13.92
C THR A 439 23.34 -7.55 -14.60
N VAL A 440 23.87 -7.60 -15.81
CA VAL A 440 24.19 -6.40 -16.59
C VAL A 440 22.93 -5.88 -17.27
N ILE A 441 22.66 -4.58 -17.13
CA ILE A 441 21.60 -3.86 -17.82
C ILE A 441 22.23 -2.69 -18.57
N TRP A 442 21.83 -2.50 -19.83
CA TRP A 442 22.41 -1.47 -20.70
C TRP A 442 21.87 -0.07 -20.42
N ASP A 443 22.75 0.83 -20.03
CA ASP A 443 22.50 2.26 -19.97
C ASP A 443 22.99 2.95 -21.25
N ILE A 444 22.23 2.79 -22.33
CA ILE A 444 22.51 3.36 -23.66
C ILE A 444 21.23 4.02 -24.22
N PRO A 445 21.35 4.98 -25.16
CA PRO A 445 20.20 5.63 -25.77
C PRO A 445 19.14 4.65 -26.26
N VAL A 446 17.88 4.92 -25.95
CA VAL A 446 16.74 4.08 -26.33
C VAL A 446 15.52 4.94 -26.64
N THR A 447 14.72 4.52 -27.62
CA THR A 447 13.46 5.18 -27.98
C THR A 447 12.32 4.17 -27.91
N TYR A 448 11.29 4.48 -27.13
CA TYR A 448 10.04 3.73 -27.06
C TYR A 448 8.96 4.47 -27.85
N GLN A 449 8.06 3.75 -28.53
CA GLN A 449 6.86 4.39 -29.06
C GLN A 449 5.69 4.22 -28.12
N LEU A 450 4.94 5.30 -27.96
CA LEU A 450 3.73 5.35 -27.13
C LEU A 450 2.44 5.18 -27.95
N GLY A 451 2.55 5.09 -29.28
CA GLY A 451 1.42 5.12 -30.21
C GLY A 451 1.17 6.53 -30.76
N ALA A 452 0.31 6.65 -31.77
CA ALA A 452 -0.04 7.93 -32.43
C ALA A 452 1.17 8.79 -32.89
N GLY A 453 2.29 8.15 -33.23
CA GLY A 453 3.53 8.82 -33.63
C GLY A 453 4.33 9.47 -32.48
N GLN A 454 3.90 9.30 -31.22
CA GLN A 454 4.62 9.81 -30.06
C GLN A 454 5.74 8.86 -29.63
N THR A 455 6.88 9.44 -29.29
CA THR A 455 8.06 8.72 -28.79
C THR A 455 8.43 9.14 -27.39
N TYR A 456 8.98 8.21 -26.62
CA TYR A 456 9.56 8.44 -25.31
C TYR A 456 11.04 8.06 -25.32
N ARG A 457 11.89 8.97 -24.86
CA ARG A 457 13.35 8.81 -24.81
C ARG A 457 13.83 9.13 -23.40
N PRO A 458 13.97 8.13 -22.52
CA PRO A 458 14.46 8.38 -21.17
C PRO A 458 15.92 8.83 -21.21
N VAL A 459 16.27 9.74 -20.30
CA VAL A 459 17.65 10.19 -20.05
C VAL A 459 17.96 10.04 -18.57
N ASN A 460 19.23 9.85 -18.23
CA ASN A 460 19.67 9.87 -16.84
C ASN A 460 19.74 11.30 -16.32
N TYR A 461 19.70 11.43 -15.00
CA TYR A 461 19.70 12.72 -14.33
C TYR A 461 20.96 13.55 -14.61
N ASP A 462 22.11 12.89 -14.77
CA ASP A 462 23.39 13.51 -15.10
C ASP A 462 23.57 13.79 -16.60
N GLY A 463 22.57 13.45 -17.42
CA GLY A 463 22.57 13.64 -18.86
C GLY A 463 23.52 12.71 -19.63
N ARG A 464 24.07 11.68 -18.98
CA ARG A 464 25.05 10.75 -19.58
C ARG A 464 24.49 9.33 -19.68
N PHE A 465 25.13 8.52 -20.52
CA PHE A 465 24.88 7.09 -20.65
C PHE A 465 26.14 6.34 -20.19
N HIS A 466 25.98 5.33 -19.34
CA HIS A 466 27.09 4.65 -18.68
C HIS A 466 27.46 3.31 -19.32
N GLY A 467 26.81 2.92 -20.43
CA GLY A 467 27.08 1.65 -21.09
C GLY A 467 26.59 0.45 -20.26
N PRO A 468 27.33 -0.66 -20.18
CA PRO A 468 26.92 -1.80 -19.36
C PRO A 468 27.09 -1.48 -17.87
N VAL A 469 26.02 -1.62 -17.09
CA VAL A 469 26.05 -1.46 -15.63
C VAL A 469 25.42 -2.67 -14.95
N SER A 470 25.94 -3.07 -13.78
CA SER A 470 25.30 -4.11 -12.97
C SER A 470 23.97 -3.61 -12.38
N VAL A 471 23.05 -4.52 -12.04
CA VAL A 471 21.82 -4.22 -11.29
C VAL A 471 22.13 -3.44 -10.01
N ARG A 472 23.18 -3.86 -9.27
CA ARG A 472 23.69 -3.13 -8.10
C ARG A 472 24.00 -1.68 -8.46
N SER A 473 24.85 -1.45 -9.45
CA SER A 473 25.24 -0.09 -9.85
C SER A 473 24.05 0.72 -10.36
N ALA A 474 23.15 0.11 -11.15
CA ALA A 474 21.99 0.77 -11.72
C ALA A 474 21.01 1.26 -10.64
N LEU A 475 20.67 0.41 -9.67
CA LEU A 475 19.77 0.77 -8.58
C LEU A 475 20.44 1.73 -7.59
N ALA A 476 21.69 1.47 -7.20
CA ALA A 476 22.44 2.30 -6.25
C ALA A 476 22.67 3.73 -6.76
N ASN A 477 22.94 3.90 -8.06
CA ASN A 477 23.09 5.23 -8.69
C ASN A 477 21.78 5.79 -9.26
N SER A 478 20.68 5.05 -9.11
CA SER A 478 19.36 5.49 -9.55
C SER A 478 19.27 5.84 -11.05
N TYR A 479 19.95 5.10 -11.92
CA TYR A 479 19.89 5.34 -13.36
C TYR A 479 18.49 5.09 -13.92
N ASN A 480 18.04 5.95 -14.84
CA ASN A 480 16.68 5.93 -15.39
C ASN A 480 16.53 4.90 -16.50
N VAL A 481 17.49 4.88 -17.43
CA VAL A 481 17.41 4.05 -18.63
C VAL A 481 17.44 2.55 -18.28
N PRO A 482 18.31 2.05 -17.38
CA PRO A 482 18.24 0.66 -16.93
C PRO A 482 16.90 0.29 -16.28
N ALA A 483 16.30 1.19 -15.50
CA ALA A 483 15.02 0.92 -14.85
C ALA A 483 13.87 0.81 -15.86
N VAL A 484 13.83 1.67 -16.87
CA VAL A 484 12.83 1.58 -17.95
C VAL A 484 13.03 0.31 -18.77
N ARG A 485 14.28 -0.07 -19.07
CA ARG A 485 14.57 -1.36 -19.75
C ARG A 485 14.12 -2.55 -18.93
N LEU A 486 14.41 -2.55 -17.62
CA LEU A 486 13.97 -3.62 -16.72
C LEU A 486 12.44 -3.74 -16.70
N LEU A 487 11.72 -2.61 -16.69
CA LEU A 487 10.25 -2.62 -16.77
C LEU A 487 9.74 -3.28 -18.06
N GLN A 488 10.40 -3.06 -19.19
CA GLN A 488 10.01 -3.69 -20.46
C GLN A 488 10.23 -5.22 -20.44
N SER A 489 11.20 -5.70 -19.67
CA SER A 489 11.46 -7.13 -19.51
C SER A 489 10.52 -7.80 -18.51
N VAL A 490 10.31 -7.17 -17.34
CA VAL A 490 9.48 -7.71 -16.24
C VAL A 490 7.99 -7.54 -16.54
N GLY A 491 7.61 -6.46 -17.22
CA GLY A 491 6.24 -6.05 -17.45
C GLY A 491 5.71 -5.12 -16.36
N GLY A 492 4.91 -4.13 -16.77
CA GLY A 492 4.36 -3.14 -15.84
C GLY A 492 3.30 -3.70 -14.89
N GLU A 493 2.50 -4.69 -15.32
CA GLU A 493 1.49 -5.32 -14.45
C GLU A 493 2.15 -6.04 -13.27
N ARG A 494 3.25 -6.77 -13.52
CA ARG A 494 4.00 -7.42 -12.44
C ARG A 494 4.58 -6.42 -11.42
N MET A 495 5.03 -5.25 -11.89
CA MET A 495 5.45 -4.17 -10.98
C MET A 495 4.29 -3.65 -10.12
N LEU A 496 3.09 -3.51 -10.69
CA LEU A 496 1.90 -3.08 -9.94
C LEU A 496 1.46 -4.13 -8.93
N GLU A 497 1.46 -5.41 -9.29
CA GLU A 497 1.21 -6.53 -8.38
C GLU A 497 2.17 -6.49 -7.19
N GLN A 498 3.48 -6.38 -7.45
CA GLN A 498 4.47 -6.27 -6.39
C GLN A 498 4.26 -5.02 -5.52
N ALA A 499 3.87 -3.89 -6.12
CA ALA A 499 3.57 -2.68 -5.36
C ALA A 499 2.40 -2.89 -4.40
N HIS A 500 1.34 -3.59 -4.83
CA HIS A 500 0.18 -3.92 -3.99
C HIS A 500 0.53 -4.91 -2.87
N GLU A 501 1.35 -5.92 -3.16
CA GLU A 501 1.88 -6.87 -2.15
C GLU A 501 2.68 -6.15 -1.06
N LEU A 502 3.41 -5.09 -1.44
CA LEU A 502 4.17 -4.23 -0.52
C LEU A 502 3.32 -3.11 0.13
N GLY A 503 2.01 -3.07 -0.12
CA GLY A 503 1.07 -2.16 0.53
C GLY A 503 0.83 -0.82 -0.17
N ILE A 504 1.28 -0.63 -1.42
CA ILE A 504 1.08 0.61 -2.19
C ILE A 504 -0.27 0.54 -2.93
N ALA A 505 -1.37 0.84 -2.25
CA ALA A 505 -2.72 0.78 -2.83
C ALA A 505 -3.01 1.93 -3.83
N SER A 506 -2.31 3.06 -3.73
CA SER A 506 -2.53 4.24 -4.59
C SER A 506 -2.21 4.04 -6.06
N LEU A 507 -1.48 2.98 -6.44
CA LEU A 507 -1.24 2.63 -7.84
C LEU A 507 -2.41 1.80 -8.40
N ASP A 508 -3.52 2.46 -8.67
CA ASP A 508 -4.83 1.87 -8.98
C ASP A 508 -5.22 1.87 -10.47
N ARG A 509 -4.31 2.29 -11.36
CA ARG A 509 -4.51 2.32 -12.83
C ARG A 509 -3.76 1.20 -13.53
N SER A 510 -4.11 0.92 -14.79
CA SER A 510 -3.44 -0.13 -15.57
C SER A 510 -2.01 0.23 -15.93
N ALA A 511 -1.14 -0.77 -16.15
CA ALA A 511 0.25 -0.52 -16.55
C ALA A 511 0.34 0.26 -17.88
N ARG A 512 -0.63 0.04 -18.78
CA ARG A 512 -0.74 0.78 -20.05
C ARG A 512 -0.96 2.28 -19.83
N GLU A 513 -1.76 2.65 -18.84
CA GLU A 513 -2.06 4.04 -18.53
C GLU A 513 -0.88 4.78 -17.88
N TYR A 514 -0.12 4.11 -17.02
CA TYR A 514 1.10 4.69 -16.45
C TYR A 514 2.24 4.76 -17.47
N GLY A 515 2.28 3.80 -18.40
CA GLY A 515 3.26 3.76 -19.49
C GLY A 515 4.70 3.44 -19.03
N PRO A 516 5.68 3.59 -19.93
CA PRO A 516 7.07 3.19 -19.68
C PRO A 516 7.78 4.05 -18.62
N SER A 517 7.19 5.17 -18.18
CA SER A 517 7.71 6.00 -17.10
C SER A 517 7.26 5.56 -15.70
N LEU A 518 6.46 4.50 -15.56
CA LEU A 518 6.05 3.93 -14.27
C LEU A 518 7.20 3.75 -13.25
N PRO A 519 8.36 3.12 -13.59
CA PRO A 519 9.48 2.95 -12.65
C PRO A 519 10.21 4.26 -12.33
N LEU A 520 9.84 5.36 -12.98
CA LEU A 520 10.36 6.70 -12.73
C LEU A 520 9.36 7.57 -11.95
N GLY A 521 8.25 6.99 -11.47
CA GLY A 521 7.28 7.68 -10.61
C GLY A 521 6.12 8.34 -11.34
N ALA A 522 5.69 7.80 -12.49
CA ALA A 522 4.54 8.30 -13.23
C ALA A 522 3.18 8.09 -12.51
N GLY A 523 3.12 7.16 -11.56
CA GLY A 523 2.00 6.98 -10.66
C GLY A 523 2.23 7.66 -9.31
N GLU A 524 1.18 8.25 -8.75
CA GLU A 524 1.25 8.92 -7.45
C GLU A 524 1.00 7.93 -6.31
N VAL A 525 1.76 8.09 -5.22
CA VAL A 525 1.68 7.28 -3.99
C VAL A 525 1.68 8.20 -2.79
N THR A 526 1.24 7.70 -1.63
CA THR A 526 1.41 8.45 -0.38
C THR A 526 2.78 8.18 0.23
N LEU A 527 3.25 9.13 1.06
CA LEU A 527 4.50 8.93 1.80
C LEU A 527 4.41 7.78 2.78
N LEU A 528 3.26 7.60 3.43
CA LEU A 528 3.02 6.47 4.32
C LEU A 528 3.14 5.12 3.59
N GLU A 529 2.52 4.97 2.41
CA GLU A 529 2.61 3.74 1.61
C GLU A 529 4.03 3.44 1.16
N LEU A 530 4.75 4.44 0.62
CA LEU A 530 6.11 4.22 0.12
C LEU A 530 7.08 3.90 1.28
N THR A 531 6.94 4.58 2.42
CA THR A 531 7.72 4.27 3.62
C THR A 531 7.38 2.87 4.15
N GLY A 532 6.09 2.49 4.13
CA GLY A 532 5.63 1.15 4.46
C GLY A 532 6.22 0.06 3.55
N ALA A 533 6.32 0.31 2.24
CA ALA A 533 6.95 -0.62 1.31
C ALA A 533 8.44 -0.82 1.60
N PHE A 534 9.16 0.24 1.96
CA PHE A 534 10.57 0.14 2.36
C PHE A 534 10.75 -0.61 3.69
N ARG A 535 9.74 -0.53 4.55
CA ARG A 535 9.69 -1.31 5.79
C ARG A 535 9.69 -2.80 5.55
N VAL A 536 9.04 -3.27 4.49
CA VAL A 536 9.06 -4.69 4.11
C VAL A 536 10.48 -5.16 3.84
N PHE A 537 11.34 -4.33 3.21
CA PHE A 537 12.76 -4.67 3.02
C PHE A 537 13.51 -4.73 4.36
N ALA A 538 13.27 -3.77 5.26
CA ALA A 538 13.85 -3.75 6.60
C ALA A 538 13.42 -4.95 7.46
N ASN A 539 12.22 -5.49 7.21
CA ASN A 539 11.59 -6.56 7.98
C ASN A 539 11.59 -7.91 7.25
N ALA A 540 12.68 -8.23 6.54
CA ALA A 540 12.90 -9.53 5.89
C ALA A 540 11.75 -10.01 4.98
N GLY A 541 11.09 -9.07 4.30
CA GLY A 541 10.00 -9.36 3.36
C GLY A 541 8.60 -9.50 3.99
N GLN A 542 8.47 -9.28 5.30
CA GLN A 542 7.18 -9.33 6.00
C GLN A 542 6.45 -7.99 5.95
N TYR A 543 5.24 -8.02 5.42
CA TYR A 543 4.30 -6.92 5.37
C TYR A 543 3.27 -7.00 6.50
N THR A 544 3.08 -5.87 7.15
CA THR A 544 1.96 -5.52 8.03
C THR A 544 1.55 -4.11 7.66
N PRO A 545 0.27 -3.73 7.69
CA PRO A 545 -0.12 -2.34 7.45
C PRO A 545 0.54 -1.40 8.47
N ALA A 546 0.91 -0.19 8.02
CA ALA A 546 1.30 0.86 8.96
C ALA A 546 0.12 1.18 9.89
N ASN A 547 0.36 1.21 11.20
CA ASN A 547 -0.71 1.32 12.20
C ASN A 547 -0.41 2.38 13.26
N GLY A 548 -1.42 3.17 13.58
CA GLY A 548 -1.43 4.13 14.68
C GLY A 548 -1.97 3.54 15.98
N LEU A 549 -2.62 2.36 15.94
CA LEU A 549 -3.33 1.77 17.08
C LEU A 549 -2.48 0.71 17.80
N LEU A 550 -1.97 1.03 18.99
CA LEU A 550 -1.26 0.07 19.83
C LEU A 550 -2.24 -0.73 20.72
N ARG A 551 -3.17 -0.03 21.38
CA ARG A 551 -4.14 -0.64 22.30
C ARG A 551 -5.43 0.19 22.30
N VAL A 552 -6.57 -0.47 22.08
CA VAL A 552 -7.89 0.18 22.15
C VAL A 552 -8.70 -0.50 23.22
N THR A 553 -9.15 0.28 24.21
CA THR A 553 -10.03 -0.19 25.28
C THR A 553 -11.39 0.47 25.12
N ASP A 554 -12.47 -0.31 25.21
CA ASP A 554 -13.81 0.24 25.18
C ASP A 554 -14.19 0.94 26.50
N SER A 555 -15.32 1.62 26.52
CA SER A 555 -15.78 2.36 27.70
C SER A 555 -16.22 1.48 28.88
N LEU A 556 -16.14 0.15 28.74
CA LEU A 556 -16.36 -0.83 29.80
C LEU A 556 -15.03 -1.43 30.30
N GLY A 557 -13.89 -0.92 29.82
CA GLY A 557 -12.56 -1.41 30.19
C GLY A 557 -12.14 -2.68 29.44
N ARG A 558 -12.87 -3.12 28.41
CA ARG A 558 -12.53 -4.32 27.65
C ARG A 558 -11.55 -3.99 26.53
N LEU A 559 -10.51 -4.81 26.41
CA LEU A 559 -9.49 -4.69 25.36
C LEU A 559 -10.02 -5.21 24.02
N LEU A 560 -9.91 -4.40 22.97
CA LEU A 560 -10.25 -4.79 21.59
C LEU A 560 -9.01 -5.34 20.86
N PRO A 561 -9.14 -6.42 20.06
CA PRO A 561 -8.01 -7.02 19.35
C PRO A 561 -7.62 -6.18 18.12
N THR A 562 -6.58 -5.34 18.24
CA THR A 562 -6.18 -4.36 17.22
C THR A 562 -5.05 -4.79 16.28
N GLN A 563 -4.34 -5.89 16.58
CA GLN A 563 -3.08 -6.18 15.88
C GLN A 563 -3.30 -6.81 14.49
N PRO A 564 -2.62 -6.27 13.45
CA PRO A 564 -2.64 -6.87 12.12
C PRO A 564 -1.82 -8.17 12.09
N VAL A 565 -2.24 -9.12 11.26
CA VAL A 565 -1.49 -10.35 11.00
C VAL A 565 -0.45 -10.10 9.91
N PRO A 566 0.85 -10.42 10.14
CA PRO A 566 1.88 -10.31 9.12
C PRO A 566 1.65 -11.25 7.92
N VAL A 567 2.03 -10.79 6.73
CA VAL A 567 2.01 -11.55 5.48
C VAL A 567 3.40 -11.50 4.86
N GLN A 568 3.91 -12.63 4.38
CA GLN A 568 5.18 -12.65 3.63
C GLN A 568 4.92 -12.12 2.21
N ALA A 569 5.30 -10.87 1.95
CA ALA A 569 5.06 -10.17 0.67
C ALA A 569 6.23 -10.28 -0.31
N LEU A 570 7.42 -10.61 0.20
CA LEU A 570 8.66 -10.71 -0.58
C LEU A 570 9.54 -11.78 0.06
N SER A 571 10.36 -12.51 -0.69
CA SER A 571 11.27 -13.46 -0.05
C SER A 571 12.32 -12.74 0.84
N PRO A 572 12.77 -13.37 1.95
CA PRO A 572 13.83 -12.83 2.78
C PRO A 572 15.13 -12.55 1.99
N ALA A 573 15.49 -13.43 1.05
CA ALA A 573 16.64 -13.23 0.18
C ALA A 573 16.53 -11.95 -0.65
N THR A 574 15.39 -11.71 -1.31
CA THR A 574 15.19 -10.50 -2.11
C THR A 574 15.19 -9.24 -1.24
N ALA A 575 14.51 -9.27 -0.09
CA ALA A 575 14.52 -8.16 0.87
C ALA A 575 15.96 -7.80 1.29
N PHE A 576 16.79 -8.81 1.56
CA PHE A 576 18.20 -8.63 1.89
C PHE A 576 19.02 -8.10 0.70
N GLN A 577 18.83 -8.63 -0.52
CA GLN A 577 19.55 -8.16 -1.71
C GLN A 577 19.26 -6.68 -2.02
N ILE A 578 18.00 -6.26 -1.91
CA ILE A 578 17.63 -4.83 -2.05
C ILE A 578 18.30 -4.01 -0.93
N THR A 579 18.24 -4.48 0.31
CA THR A 579 18.86 -3.82 1.46
C THR A 579 20.38 -3.66 1.28
N ASP A 580 21.06 -4.70 0.83
CA ASP A 580 22.51 -4.68 0.60
C ASP A 580 22.88 -3.71 -0.53
N ILE A 581 22.16 -3.71 -1.65
CA ILE A 581 22.38 -2.74 -2.75
C ILE A 581 22.15 -1.31 -2.25
N LEU A 582 21.05 -1.05 -1.53
CA LEU A 582 20.69 0.28 -1.06
C LEU A 582 21.50 0.74 0.15
N SER A 583 22.28 -0.13 0.81
CA SER A 583 23.17 0.20 1.92
C SER A 583 24.65 0.34 1.52
N ASP A 584 25.00 -0.10 0.31
CA ASP A 584 26.35 0.03 -0.24
C ASP A 584 26.67 1.49 -0.68
N ASN A 585 27.58 2.14 0.04
CA ASN A 585 28.05 3.49 -0.28
C ASN A 585 29.04 3.52 -1.45
N VAL A 586 29.79 2.44 -1.68
CA VAL A 586 30.72 2.34 -2.82
C VAL A 586 29.90 2.26 -4.11
N ALA A 587 28.88 1.41 -4.14
CA ALA A 587 28.01 1.26 -5.30
C ALA A 587 27.34 2.56 -5.72
N ARG A 588 26.96 3.45 -4.79
CA ARG A 588 26.29 4.73 -5.07
C ARG A 588 27.23 5.92 -5.29
N THR A 589 28.53 5.74 -5.06
CA THR A 589 29.54 6.82 -5.15
C THR A 589 29.60 7.47 -6.54
N PRO A 590 29.46 6.76 -7.67
CA PRO A 590 29.51 7.38 -9.00
C PRO A 590 28.52 8.55 -9.19
N MET A 591 27.29 8.41 -8.68
CA MET A 591 26.26 9.47 -8.78
C MET A 591 26.31 10.47 -7.62
N PHE A 592 26.51 10.02 -6.38
CA PHE A 592 26.32 10.87 -5.20
C PHE A 592 27.61 11.32 -4.51
N GLY A 593 28.75 10.71 -4.85
CA GLY A 593 30.02 10.88 -4.16
C GLY A 593 30.12 10.09 -2.84
N ALA A 594 31.35 9.82 -2.42
CA ALA A 594 31.64 8.96 -1.26
C ALA A 594 31.22 9.54 0.10
N ASN A 595 31.03 10.86 0.18
CA ASN A 595 30.66 11.61 1.40
C ASN A 595 29.34 12.36 1.23
N SER A 596 28.38 11.75 0.52
CA SER A 596 27.05 12.33 0.32
C SER A 596 26.25 12.45 1.62
N VAL A 597 25.20 13.27 1.61
CA VAL A 597 24.21 13.38 2.72
C VAL A 597 23.48 12.07 3.02
N LEU A 598 23.60 11.07 2.15
CA LEU A 598 22.97 9.75 2.31
C LEU A 598 23.79 8.81 3.20
N ARG A 599 25.03 9.17 3.55
CA ARG A 599 25.92 8.34 4.38
C ARG A 599 25.75 8.65 5.86
N LEU A 600 25.30 7.67 6.65
CA LEU A 600 25.26 7.76 8.11
C LEU A 600 26.45 7.01 8.76
N PRO A 601 26.74 7.24 10.07
CA PRO A 601 27.74 6.46 10.81
C PRO A 601 27.37 4.99 10.98
N LEU A 602 26.07 4.67 10.95
CA LEU A 602 25.54 3.31 11.08
C LEU A 602 25.13 2.74 9.71
N PRO A 603 25.07 1.40 9.55
CA PRO A 603 24.52 0.77 8.36
C PRO A 603 23.11 1.28 8.05
N VAL A 604 22.93 1.84 6.86
CA VAL A 604 21.68 2.44 6.43
C VAL A 604 21.43 2.16 4.95
N ALA A 605 20.26 1.64 4.64
CA ALA A 605 19.76 1.54 3.28
C ALA A 605 18.96 2.79 2.95
N VAL A 606 19.14 3.40 1.77
CA VAL A 606 18.47 4.66 1.44
C VAL A 606 18.27 4.83 -0.06
N LYS A 607 17.10 5.37 -0.43
CA LYS A 607 16.75 5.71 -1.80
C LYS A 607 16.15 7.10 -1.87
N THR A 608 16.57 7.85 -2.89
CA THR A 608 16.02 9.18 -3.20
C THR A 608 15.05 9.13 -4.39
N GLY A 609 14.18 10.13 -4.45
CA GLY A 609 13.25 10.37 -5.54
C GLY A 609 13.17 11.86 -5.88
N THR A 610 12.96 12.16 -7.16
CA THR A 610 12.81 13.52 -7.68
C THR A 610 11.88 13.45 -8.86
N THR A 611 10.86 14.29 -8.87
CA THR A 611 9.91 14.37 -9.98
C THR A 611 10.40 15.35 -11.04
N THR A 612 9.84 15.24 -12.24
CA THR A 612 10.02 16.24 -13.28
C THR A 612 9.56 17.60 -12.76
N ASP A 613 10.22 18.68 -13.19
CA ASP A 613 10.00 20.05 -12.72
C ASP A 613 10.26 20.28 -11.22
N PHE A 614 10.88 19.33 -10.50
CA PHE A 614 11.26 19.51 -9.09
C PHE A 614 10.07 19.83 -8.17
N ARG A 615 8.92 19.19 -8.38
CA ARG A 615 7.73 19.40 -7.52
C ARG A 615 7.79 18.63 -6.22
N ASP A 616 8.34 17.42 -6.28
CA ASP A 616 8.39 16.49 -5.15
C ASP A 616 9.81 15.93 -5.00
N ASN A 617 10.37 16.14 -3.81
CA ASN A 617 11.64 15.59 -3.41
C ASN A 617 11.42 14.56 -2.32
N TRP A 618 12.01 13.37 -2.51
CA TRP A 618 11.82 12.22 -1.64
C TRP A 618 13.14 11.67 -1.16
N THR A 619 13.17 11.23 0.10
CA THR A 619 14.20 10.35 0.62
C THR A 619 13.55 9.36 1.56
N VAL A 620 13.70 8.06 1.27
CA VAL A 620 13.25 6.98 2.15
C VAL A 620 14.46 6.14 2.50
N GLY A 621 14.74 6.01 3.79
CA GLY A 621 15.88 5.24 4.27
C GLY A 621 15.59 4.55 5.58
N TYR A 622 16.30 3.46 5.82
CA TYR A 622 16.05 2.57 6.95
C TYR A 622 17.33 1.93 7.48
N THR A 623 17.24 1.63 8.76
CA THR A 623 18.10 0.68 9.47
C THR A 623 17.29 -0.57 9.78
N ARG A 624 17.88 -1.52 10.53
CA ARG A 624 17.15 -2.67 11.06
C ARG A 624 16.05 -2.29 12.07
N HIS A 625 16.14 -1.12 12.70
CA HIS A 625 15.29 -0.73 13.83
C HIS A 625 14.39 0.48 13.56
N LEU A 626 14.57 1.17 12.43
CA LEU A 626 13.83 2.39 12.10
C LEU A 626 13.78 2.61 10.59
N VAL A 627 12.59 2.93 10.07
CA VAL A 627 12.35 3.35 8.68
C VAL A 627 11.85 4.77 8.67
N VAL A 628 12.46 5.64 7.87
CA VAL A 628 12.07 7.05 7.77
C VAL A 628 11.89 7.43 6.32
N GLY A 629 10.70 7.93 5.99
CA GLY A 629 10.41 8.58 4.73
C GLY A 629 10.25 10.08 4.93
N VAL A 630 10.78 10.86 4.00
CA VAL A 630 10.68 12.32 3.95
C VAL A 630 10.23 12.75 2.58
N TRP A 631 9.25 13.64 2.55
CA TRP A 631 8.88 14.44 1.39
C TRP A 631 9.15 15.92 1.68
N THR A 632 9.61 16.66 0.68
CA THR A 632 9.71 18.12 0.73
C THR A 632 9.25 18.71 -0.59
N GLY A 633 8.51 19.82 -0.55
CA GLY A 633 7.94 20.46 -1.73
C GLY A 633 6.95 21.56 -1.36
N ASN A 634 6.06 21.88 -2.29
CA ASN A 634 4.98 22.84 -2.08
C ASN A 634 3.64 22.09 -2.16
N SER A 635 2.76 22.27 -1.17
CA SER A 635 1.49 21.54 -1.06
C SER A 635 0.58 21.73 -2.27
N ASP A 636 0.58 22.94 -2.84
CA ASP A 636 -0.15 23.30 -4.06
C ASP A 636 0.45 22.72 -5.35
N GLY A 637 1.59 22.01 -5.23
CA GLY A 637 2.31 21.39 -6.33
C GLY A 637 3.15 22.37 -7.15
N THR A 638 3.30 23.64 -6.74
CA THR A 638 4.16 24.60 -7.45
C THR A 638 5.61 24.11 -7.52
N PRO A 639 6.31 24.26 -8.67
CA PRO A 639 7.70 23.81 -8.84
C PRO A 639 8.70 24.49 -7.89
N MET A 640 9.65 23.72 -7.36
CA MET A 640 10.84 24.26 -6.71
C MET A 640 11.93 24.65 -7.74
N ARG A 641 12.94 25.41 -7.29
CA ARG A 641 14.06 25.88 -8.13
C ARG A 641 15.27 24.95 -8.04
N GLY A 642 15.34 23.95 -8.92
CA GLY A 642 16.54 23.11 -9.05
C GLY A 642 16.88 22.29 -7.79
N SER A 643 15.87 21.94 -7.00
CA SER A 643 16.02 21.06 -5.84
C SER A 643 15.71 19.62 -6.22
N SER A 644 16.58 18.68 -5.89
CA SER A 644 16.36 17.24 -6.03
C SER A 644 16.12 16.56 -4.69
N GLY A 645 15.83 15.26 -4.70
CA GLY A 645 15.69 14.44 -3.50
C GLY A 645 16.93 14.50 -2.61
N VAL A 646 18.12 14.64 -3.21
CA VAL A 646 19.40 14.73 -2.48
C VAL A 646 19.62 16.12 -1.87
N SER A 647 19.10 17.19 -2.48
CA SER A 647 19.30 18.56 -1.96
C SER A 647 18.13 19.09 -1.12
N GLY A 648 16.93 18.54 -1.28
CA GLY A 648 15.71 18.93 -0.56
C GLY A 648 15.37 17.99 0.60
N ALA A 649 15.01 16.74 0.30
CA ALA A 649 14.53 15.79 1.31
C ALA A 649 15.65 15.11 2.10
N ALA A 650 16.79 14.78 1.46
CA ALA A 650 17.86 14.04 2.12
C ALA A 650 18.53 14.79 3.29
N PRO A 651 18.73 16.13 3.27
CA PRO A 651 19.23 16.87 4.43
C PRO A 651 18.32 16.76 5.65
N LEU A 652 17.00 16.89 5.46
CA LEU A 652 16.00 16.71 6.51
C LEU A 652 16.04 15.27 7.06
N TRP A 653 15.99 14.28 6.16
CA TRP A 653 16.10 12.87 6.52
C TRP A 653 17.37 12.59 7.32
N ARG A 654 18.52 13.09 6.87
CA ARG A 654 19.80 12.93 7.56
C ARG A 654 19.77 13.57 8.95
N ALA A 655 19.28 14.79 9.06
CA ALA A 655 19.21 15.50 10.34
C ALA A 655 18.36 14.72 11.35
N PHE A 656 17.19 14.23 10.93
CA PHE A 656 16.33 13.41 11.78
C PHE A 656 17.00 12.08 12.16
N MET A 657 17.55 11.36 11.19
CA MET A 657 18.24 10.09 11.45
C MET A 657 19.43 10.26 12.39
N LEU A 658 20.24 11.31 12.24
CA LEU A 658 21.35 11.59 13.17
C LEU A 658 20.85 12.01 14.55
N ALA A 659 19.74 12.74 14.66
CA ALA A 659 19.18 13.13 15.95
C ALA A 659 18.60 11.93 16.73
N VAL A 660 18.18 10.87 16.04
CA VAL A 660 17.66 9.64 16.65
C VAL A 660 18.74 8.59 16.88
N LEU A 661 19.74 8.51 15.97
CA LEU A 661 20.72 7.42 15.92
C LEU A 661 22.15 7.84 16.27
N GLY A 662 22.41 9.14 16.44
CA GLY A 662 23.76 9.71 16.40
C GLY A 662 24.66 9.36 17.59
N ASP A 663 24.09 9.09 18.75
CA ASP A 663 24.82 8.70 19.96
C ASP A 663 24.01 7.70 20.82
N GLU A 664 24.60 7.24 21.92
CA GLU A 664 23.95 6.29 22.84
C GLU A 664 22.78 6.92 23.62
N GLU A 665 22.86 8.20 23.97
CA GLU A 665 21.79 8.91 24.70
C GLU A 665 20.54 9.06 23.83
N ALA A 666 20.72 9.50 22.59
CA ALA A 666 19.68 9.61 21.57
C ALA A 666 19.02 8.26 21.31
N ARG A 667 19.82 7.18 21.17
CA ARG A 667 19.30 5.82 20.97
C ARG A 667 18.53 5.32 22.19
N SER A 668 19.07 5.52 23.39
CA SER A 668 18.42 5.11 24.64
C SER A 668 17.07 5.82 24.85
N ARG A 669 16.95 7.09 24.44
CA ARG A 669 15.70 7.86 24.53
C ARG A 669 14.54 7.19 23.79
N PHE A 670 14.84 6.47 22.71
CA PHE A 670 13.86 5.81 21.85
C PHE A 670 13.90 4.28 21.94
N GLY A 671 14.59 3.72 22.94
CA GLY A 671 14.68 2.27 23.15
C GLY A 671 15.46 1.53 22.05
N LEU A 672 16.40 2.20 21.37
CA LEU A 672 17.19 1.62 20.28
C LEU A 672 18.51 1.01 20.79
N PRO A 673 19.07 0.00 20.11
CA PRO A 673 20.27 -0.70 20.58
C PRO A 673 21.54 0.17 20.66
N ALA A 674 22.28 0.02 21.76
CA ALA A 674 23.55 0.69 21.97
C ALA A 674 24.72 0.05 21.19
N ALA A 675 24.74 -1.28 21.04
CA ALA A 675 25.85 -1.98 20.41
C ALA A 675 25.81 -1.86 18.88
N GLU A 676 26.92 -1.42 18.27
CA GLU A 676 27.02 -1.25 16.80
C GLU A 676 26.75 -2.53 16.02
N ALA A 677 27.12 -3.70 16.56
CA ALA A 677 26.90 -4.99 15.91
C ALA A 677 25.41 -5.30 15.65
N GLU A 678 24.50 -4.76 16.46
CA GLU A 678 23.06 -4.97 16.32
C GLU A 678 22.43 -4.20 15.16
N TRP A 679 23.20 -3.29 14.53
CA TRP A 679 22.78 -2.48 13.39
C TRP A 679 23.12 -3.12 12.04
N ALA A 680 23.92 -4.18 12.03
CA ALA A 680 24.26 -4.90 10.80
C ALA A 680 23.03 -5.58 10.21
N PHE A 681 22.83 -5.44 8.90
CA PHE A 681 21.85 -6.22 8.16
C PHE A 681 22.34 -7.67 8.08
N VAL A 682 21.52 -8.60 8.59
CA VAL A 682 21.88 -10.02 8.66
C VAL A 682 21.40 -10.72 7.39
N SER A 683 22.31 -11.43 6.72
CA SER A 683 21.98 -12.23 5.54
C SER A 683 21.13 -13.45 5.96
N PRO A 684 20.01 -13.73 5.28
CA PRO A 684 19.19 -14.89 5.59
C PRO A 684 19.83 -16.19 5.08
N PRO A 685 19.42 -17.38 5.59
CA PRO A 685 20.07 -18.66 5.26
C PRO A 685 19.99 -19.07 3.78
N ASP A 686 19.03 -18.53 3.04
CA ASP A 686 18.78 -18.78 1.61
C ASP A 686 19.58 -17.85 0.68
N VAL A 687 20.57 -17.12 1.23
CA VAL A 687 21.49 -16.27 0.47
C VAL A 687 22.90 -16.85 0.50
N THR A 688 23.53 -16.92 -0.67
CA THR A 688 24.91 -17.38 -0.86
C THR A 688 25.77 -16.26 -1.43
N VAL A 689 27.02 -16.16 -0.95
CA VAL A 689 28.01 -15.23 -1.51
C VAL A 689 28.82 -15.94 -2.59
N ILE A 690 28.89 -15.35 -3.78
CA ILE A 690 29.72 -15.84 -4.88
C ILE A 690 30.61 -14.70 -5.37
N ASP A 691 31.91 -14.95 -5.46
CA ASP A 691 32.88 -14.02 -6.04
C ASP A 691 32.86 -14.12 -7.57
N ALA A 692 31.78 -13.60 -8.16
CA ALA A 692 31.59 -13.51 -9.59
C ALA A 692 31.23 -12.06 -9.96
N CYS A 693 32.09 -11.42 -10.75
CA CYS A 693 31.82 -10.09 -11.29
C CYS A 693 32.02 -10.11 -12.81
N PRO A 694 31.05 -9.62 -13.61
CA PRO A 694 31.27 -9.52 -15.04
C PRO A 694 32.44 -8.58 -15.34
N PRO A 695 33.28 -8.91 -16.34
CA PRO A 695 34.35 -8.02 -16.79
C PRO A 695 33.85 -6.61 -17.14
N SER A 696 34.63 -5.59 -16.79
CA SER A 696 34.36 -4.18 -17.11
C SER A 696 33.14 -3.54 -16.44
N VAL A 697 32.48 -4.21 -15.48
CA VAL A 697 31.50 -3.59 -14.58
C VAL A 697 32.00 -3.58 -13.15
N THR A 698 31.42 -2.71 -12.32
CA THR A 698 31.75 -2.62 -10.89
C THR A 698 30.81 -3.51 -10.08
N CYS A 699 31.37 -4.35 -9.21
CA CYS A 699 30.63 -5.20 -8.27
C CYS A 699 31.10 -4.97 -6.83
N ARG A 700 30.37 -5.57 -5.89
CA ARG A 700 30.68 -5.58 -4.46
C ARG A 700 32.04 -6.24 -4.18
N ALA A 701 32.82 -5.64 -3.29
CA ALA A 701 34.04 -6.24 -2.79
C ALA A 701 33.74 -7.46 -1.90
N GLY A 702 34.44 -8.57 -2.13
CA GLY A 702 34.23 -9.83 -1.37
C GLY A 702 33.07 -10.68 -1.87
N GLY A 703 32.64 -10.48 -3.12
CA GLY A 703 31.59 -11.27 -3.77
C GLY A 703 30.18 -10.70 -3.59
N GLU A 704 29.28 -11.22 -4.41
CA GLU A 704 27.89 -10.78 -4.55
C GLU A 704 26.92 -11.78 -3.93
N TYR A 705 25.76 -11.28 -3.49
CA TYR A 705 24.75 -12.09 -2.81
C TYR A 705 23.72 -12.63 -3.80
N PHE A 706 23.52 -13.94 -3.80
CA PHE A 706 22.59 -14.64 -4.68
C PHE A 706 21.57 -15.43 -3.85
N SER A 707 20.30 -15.40 -4.24
CA SER A 707 19.29 -16.26 -3.62
C SER A 707 19.47 -17.72 -4.07
N ALA A 708 19.17 -18.66 -3.19
CA ALA A 708 19.18 -20.09 -3.52
C ALA A 708 18.25 -20.40 -4.71
N ALA A 709 17.06 -19.79 -4.74
CA ALA A 709 16.10 -19.94 -5.83
C ALA A 709 16.67 -19.50 -7.20
N TRP A 710 17.44 -18.41 -7.22
CA TRP A 710 18.11 -17.96 -8.44
C TRP A 710 19.25 -18.92 -8.84
N LEU A 711 20.04 -19.40 -7.88
CA LEU A 711 21.12 -20.35 -8.13
C LEU A 711 20.62 -21.70 -8.66
N GLU A 712 19.50 -22.20 -8.16
CA GLU A 712 18.87 -23.45 -8.62
C GLU A 712 18.38 -23.34 -10.07
N ARG A 713 17.89 -22.17 -10.48
CA ARG A 713 17.39 -21.93 -11.85
C ARG A 713 18.52 -21.71 -12.86
N THR A 714 19.70 -21.29 -12.40
CA THR A 714 20.81 -20.88 -13.25
C THR A 714 21.87 -21.98 -13.31
N LEU A 715 21.75 -22.89 -14.30
CA LEU A 715 22.64 -24.05 -14.47
C LEU A 715 24.13 -23.67 -14.55
N PRO A 716 25.05 -24.53 -14.06
CA PRO A 716 26.49 -24.38 -14.28
C PRO A 716 26.82 -24.30 -15.78
N GLY A 717 27.36 -23.17 -16.24
CA GLY A 717 27.75 -22.94 -17.64
C GLY A 717 26.75 -22.16 -18.49
N ASN A 718 25.60 -21.76 -17.95
CA ASN A 718 24.74 -20.76 -18.58
C ASN A 718 25.17 -19.35 -18.11
N PRO A 719 25.36 -18.38 -19.02
CA PRO A 719 25.54 -16.97 -18.66
C PRO A 719 24.52 -16.51 -17.61
N ILE A 720 25.06 -16.03 -16.49
CA ILE A 720 24.39 -15.52 -15.29
C ILE A 720 23.55 -14.24 -15.57
N ALA A 721 23.75 -13.65 -16.75
CA ALA A 721 23.10 -12.49 -17.35
C ALA A 721 23.75 -12.33 -18.74
N ASP A 722 23.70 -11.13 -19.34
CA ASP A 722 24.66 -10.78 -20.40
C ASP A 722 26.09 -11.08 -19.89
N SER A 723 26.72 -12.15 -20.38
CA SER A 723 28.03 -12.59 -19.91
C SER A 723 29.10 -11.98 -20.77
N VAL A 724 30.12 -11.40 -20.14
CA VAL A 724 31.33 -11.04 -20.84
C VAL A 724 32.23 -12.28 -20.88
N VAL A 725 32.27 -12.96 -22.03
CA VAL A 725 33.11 -14.14 -22.24
C VAL A 725 34.38 -13.76 -22.99
N THR A 726 35.52 -14.22 -22.49
CA THR A 726 36.79 -14.07 -23.22
C THR A 726 36.97 -15.30 -24.09
N GLU A 727 36.78 -15.15 -25.39
CA GLU A 727 36.83 -16.27 -26.34
C GLU A 727 37.92 -16.05 -27.38
N VAL A 728 38.54 -17.15 -27.79
CA VAL A 728 39.40 -17.19 -28.97
C VAL A 728 38.48 -17.06 -30.19
N VAL A 729 38.49 -15.88 -30.82
CA VAL A 729 37.73 -15.61 -32.04
C VAL A 729 38.65 -15.63 -33.26
N LEU A 730 38.16 -16.21 -34.36
CA LEU A 730 38.87 -16.26 -35.62
C LEU A 730 38.31 -15.17 -36.56
N PRO A 731 39.16 -14.35 -37.20
CA PRO A 731 38.70 -13.41 -38.21
C PRO A 731 38.15 -14.18 -39.42
N VAL A 732 36.92 -13.87 -39.85
CA VAL A 732 36.36 -14.36 -41.11
C VAL A 732 36.62 -13.29 -42.17
N HIS A 733 37.32 -13.69 -43.23
CA HIS A 733 37.70 -12.82 -44.34
C HIS A 733 36.69 -12.94 -45.48
N SER A 734 36.42 -11.81 -46.15
CA SER A 734 35.72 -11.77 -47.42
C SER A 734 36.75 -11.61 -48.53
N ASN A 735 36.72 -12.45 -49.56
CA ASN A 735 37.50 -12.18 -50.77
C ASN A 735 36.81 -11.10 -51.62
N GLY A 736 37.50 -10.51 -52.59
CA GLY A 736 36.93 -9.52 -53.52
C GLY A 736 35.74 -10.02 -54.38
N ALA A 737 35.33 -11.28 -54.20
CA ALA A 737 34.16 -11.91 -54.80
C ALA A 737 33.06 -12.27 -53.76
N GLY A 738 33.16 -11.77 -52.52
CA GLY A 738 32.14 -11.91 -51.47
C GLY A 738 32.07 -13.29 -50.80
N SER A 739 33.03 -14.19 -51.04
CA SER A 739 33.09 -15.50 -50.38
C SER A 739 33.74 -15.39 -49.00
N LEU A 740 33.07 -15.93 -47.98
CA LEU A 740 33.59 -16.02 -46.61
C LEU A 740 34.57 -17.17 -46.46
N TYR A 741 35.75 -16.91 -45.92
CA TYR A 741 36.73 -17.94 -45.59
C TYR A 741 37.46 -17.63 -44.28
N CYS A 742 37.81 -18.67 -43.55
CA CYS A 742 38.76 -18.59 -42.45
C CYS A 742 40.18 -18.70 -43.03
N SER A 743 41.07 -17.75 -42.71
CA SER A 743 42.46 -17.81 -43.17
C SER A 743 43.19 -18.98 -42.47
N PRO A 744 43.87 -19.89 -43.19
CA PRO A 744 44.60 -21.01 -42.60
C PRO A 744 45.70 -20.56 -41.63
N GLU A 745 46.30 -19.38 -41.85
CA GLU A 745 47.42 -18.87 -41.03
C GLU A 745 46.99 -18.42 -39.62
N VAL A 746 45.68 -18.21 -39.38
CA VAL A 746 45.14 -17.75 -38.09
C VAL A 746 44.29 -18.84 -37.42
N ALA A 747 43.97 -19.92 -38.14
CA ALA A 747 43.09 -20.99 -37.70
C ALA A 747 43.55 -21.69 -36.40
N ASP A 748 44.87 -21.71 -36.16
CA ASP A 748 45.48 -22.40 -35.01
C ASP A 748 45.84 -21.49 -33.83
N THR A 749 45.76 -20.15 -33.97
CA THR A 749 46.23 -19.19 -32.94
C THR A 749 45.26 -18.04 -32.68
N GLY A 750 43.95 -18.26 -32.83
CA GLY A 750 42.92 -17.21 -32.80
C GLY A 750 43.10 -16.13 -31.71
N VAL A 751 42.50 -14.95 -31.93
CA VAL A 751 42.73 -13.80 -31.07
C VAL A 751 41.81 -13.88 -29.86
N LEU A 752 42.37 -13.81 -28.65
CA LEU A 752 41.58 -13.68 -27.43
C LEU A 752 40.81 -12.35 -27.48
N ARG A 753 39.47 -12.40 -27.47
CA ARG A 753 38.61 -11.22 -27.43
C ARG A 753 37.55 -11.37 -26.36
N THR A 754 37.29 -10.25 -25.72
CA THR A 754 36.24 -10.08 -24.72
C THR A 754 34.94 -9.76 -25.45
N LEU A 755 34.01 -10.71 -25.47
CA LEU A 755 32.70 -10.58 -26.11
C LEU A 755 31.62 -10.41 -25.04
N VAL A 756 30.62 -9.59 -25.30
CA VAL A 756 29.41 -9.57 -24.47
C VAL A 756 28.35 -10.43 -25.14
N ARG A 757 28.11 -11.62 -24.58
CA ARG A 757 26.99 -12.48 -24.96
C ARG A 757 25.75 -11.95 -24.29
N LEU A 758 24.86 -11.36 -25.07
CA LEU A 758 23.56 -10.93 -24.57
C LEU A 758 22.73 -12.18 -24.32
N SER A 759 22.26 -12.39 -23.09
CA SER A 759 21.31 -13.49 -22.85
C SER A 759 20.02 -13.12 -23.59
N ALA A 760 19.65 -13.83 -24.66
CA ALA A 760 18.36 -13.60 -25.30
C ALA A 760 17.15 -14.00 -24.43
N ARG A 761 17.41 -14.38 -23.17
CA ARG A 761 16.47 -15.02 -22.25
C ARG A 761 16.77 -14.55 -20.83
N VAL A 762 16.23 -13.39 -20.47
CA VAL A 762 16.01 -13.08 -19.06
C VAL A 762 14.82 -13.93 -18.61
N GLY A 763 15.08 -15.10 -18.01
CA GLY A 763 14.06 -16.03 -17.52
C GLY A 763 13.36 -16.86 -18.62
N LEU A 764 12.93 -18.06 -18.26
CA LEU A 764 12.45 -19.13 -19.16
C LEU A 764 11.03 -18.88 -19.73
N GLU A 765 10.84 -19.34 -20.98
CA GLU A 765 9.62 -19.48 -21.81
C GLU A 765 8.29 -18.81 -21.37
N ARG A 766 7.75 -17.92 -22.21
CA ARG A 766 6.32 -17.96 -22.59
C ARG A 766 6.09 -17.57 -24.05
N SER A 767 5.28 -18.40 -24.70
CA SER A 767 4.71 -18.37 -26.04
C SER A 767 4.56 -17.02 -26.76
N GLN A 768 5.03 -17.01 -28.01
CA GLN A 768 4.86 -16.05 -29.13
C GLN A 768 5.92 -14.93 -29.27
N PRO A 769 6.67 -14.89 -30.40
CA PRO A 769 7.57 -13.78 -30.71
C PRO A 769 6.79 -12.50 -31.05
N PRO A 770 7.29 -11.30 -30.68
CA PRO A 770 6.70 -10.04 -31.13
C PRO A 770 6.85 -9.89 -32.66
N ALA A 771 5.84 -9.30 -33.29
CA ALA A 771 5.76 -9.15 -34.74
C ALA A 771 6.99 -8.43 -35.34
N ALA A 772 7.39 -8.86 -36.54
CA ALA A 772 8.59 -8.44 -37.28
C ALA A 772 8.71 -6.93 -37.61
N ASN A 773 7.72 -6.11 -37.24
CA ASN A 773 7.70 -4.65 -37.42
C ASN A 773 7.71 -3.90 -36.08
N SER A 774 8.29 -4.48 -35.03
CA SER A 774 8.38 -3.82 -33.73
C SER A 774 9.40 -2.69 -33.74
N LEU A 775 9.16 -1.68 -32.92
CA LEU A 775 9.97 -0.46 -32.87
C LEU A 775 11.35 -0.69 -32.23
N LEU A 776 11.54 -1.85 -31.62
CA LEU A 776 12.81 -2.32 -31.11
C LEU A 776 13.81 -2.57 -32.25
N SER A 777 13.39 -3.17 -33.37
CA SER A 777 14.27 -3.38 -34.54
C SER A 777 14.62 -2.07 -35.23
N SER A 778 13.72 -1.09 -35.19
CA SER A 778 13.96 0.27 -35.71
C SER A 778 14.87 1.11 -34.80
N ALA A 779 14.83 0.88 -33.49
CA ALA A 779 15.69 1.55 -32.51
C ALA A 779 17.13 0.99 -32.55
N LEU A 780 17.29 -0.32 -32.74
CA LEU A 780 18.59 -0.98 -32.90
C LEU A 780 19.31 -0.49 -34.17
N ALA A 781 18.62 -0.40 -35.31
CA ALA A 781 19.17 0.12 -36.56
C ALA A 781 19.63 1.59 -36.50
N ARG A 782 19.10 2.39 -35.55
CA ARG A 782 19.46 3.81 -35.39
C ARG A 782 20.64 4.02 -34.46
N VAL A 783 20.77 3.20 -33.40
CA VAL A 783 21.95 3.15 -32.52
C VAL A 783 23.21 2.73 -33.30
N GLU A 784 23.05 1.94 -34.36
CA GLU A 784 24.13 1.55 -35.27
C GLU A 784 24.62 2.69 -36.18
N SER A 785 23.77 3.69 -36.47
CA SER A 785 24.16 4.82 -37.34
C SER A 785 24.84 5.98 -36.60
N GLU A 786 24.71 6.05 -35.27
CA GLU A 786 25.21 7.18 -34.46
C GLU A 786 26.50 6.84 -33.68
N ASN A 787 27.01 5.60 -33.78
CA ASN A 787 28.25 5.13 -33.16
C ASN A 787 29.35 4.81 -34.20
N GLU A 788 29.60 5.70 -35.16
CA GLU A 788 30.82 5.59 -35.96
C GLU A 788 32.05 5.93 -35.10
N PRO A 789 33.07 5.06 -35.02
CA PRO A 789 34.29 5.36 -34.28
C PRO A 789 35.09 6.44 -35.01
N VAL A 790 35.41 7.53 -34.31
CA VAL A 790 36.52 8.40 -34.70
C VAL A 790 37.80 7.60 -34.55
N ALA A 791 38.49 7.35 -35.65
CA ALA A 791 39.73 6.60 -35.70
C ALA A 791 40.80 7.23 -34.78
N THR A 792 41.02 6.61 -33.62
CA THR A 792 42.24 6.76 -32.82
C THR A 792 42.63 5.40 -32.25
N ASP A 793 43.93 5.14 -32.23
CA ASP A 793 44.53 3.84 -32.03
C ASP A 793 44.20 3.19 -30.67
N ALA A 794 43.99 1.87 -30.74
CA ALA A 794 43.95 0.91 -29.64
C ALA A 794 42.79 1.05 -28.61
N VAL A 795 41.55 0.99 -29.08
CA VAL A 795 40.41 0.56 -28.25
C VAL A 795 40.02 -0.86 -28.66
N GLN A 796 40.03 -1.81 -27.72
CA GLN A 796 39.47 -3.15 -27.91
C GLN A 796 38.00 -3.00 -28.34
N THR A 797 37.72 -3.27 -29.61
CA THR A 797 36.36 -3.22 -30.16
C THR A 797 35.54 -4.37 -29.54
N VAL A 798 34.69 -4.05 -28.58
CA VAL A 798 33.71 -4.99 -28.02
C VAL A 798 32.58 -5.11 -29.04
N ILE A 799 32.45 -6.29 -29.65
CA ILE A 799 31.40 -6.58 -30.63
C ILE A 799 30.23 -7.23 -29.89
N TYR A 800 29.04 -6.67 -30.08
CA TYR A 800 27.78 -7.09 -29.47
C TYR A 800 27.17 -8.26 -30.24
N TYR A 801 26.72 -9.29 -29.55
CA TYR A 801 25.92 -10.36 -30.16
C TYR A 801 24.59 -10.50 -29.44
N PRO A 802 23.45 -10.17 -30.09
CA PRO A 802 22.16 -10.73 -29.68
C PRO A 802 22.11 -12.22 -30.03
N ASP A 803 21.62 -13.11 -29.15
CA ASP A 803 21.42 -14.53 -29.54
C ASP A 803 20.29 -14.73 -30.56
N GLY A 804 19.67 -13.63 -31.03
CA GLY A 804 18.83 -13.67 -32.22
C GLY A 804 19.70 -14.02 -33.43
N GLN A 805 19.73 -15.29 -33.81
CA GLN A 805 20.48 -15.79 -34.98
C GLN A 805 20.19 -14.98 -36.26
N LEU A 806 19.00 -14.38 -36.40
CA LEU A 806 18.65 -13.48 -37.50
C LEU A 806 19.34 -12.10 -37.44
N GLU A 807 19.45 -11.50 -36.25
CA GLU A 807 20.04 -10.18 -36.06
C GLU A 807 21.58 -10.28 -36.22
N PHE A 808 22.16 -11.39 -35.75
CA PHE A 808 23.54 -11.80 -36.07
C PHE A 808 23.78 -11.88 -37.58
N LEU A 809 22.88 -12.50 -38.34
CA LEU A 809 23.00 -12.63 -39.79
C LEU A 809 22.81 -11.28 -40.53
N ARG A 810 21.93 -10.40 -40.04
CA ARG A 810 21.77 -9.04 -40.59
C ARG A 810 23.02 -8.19 -40.40
N LEU A 811 23.59 -8.21 -39.19
CA LEU A 811 24.81 -7.48 -38.85
C LEU A 811 26.02 -8.02 -39.63
N LEU A 812 26.12 -9.34 -39.74
CA LEU A 812 27.13 -10.02 -40.56
C LEU A 812 27.00 -9.61 -42.04
N GLY A 813 25.79 -9.66 -42.62
CA GLY A 813 25.56 -9.27 -44.02
C GLY A 813 25.90 -7.80 -44.32
N SER A 814 25.55 -6.87 -43.40
CA SER A 814 25.87 -5.44 -43.51
C SER A 814 27.37 -5.17 -43.50
N ALA A 815 28.11 -5.80 -42.58
CA ALA A 815 29.56 -5.63 -42.43
C ALA A 815 30.33 -6.26 -43.60
N LEU A 816 29.88 -7.42 -44.09
CA LEU A 816 30.48 -8.11 -45.24
C LEU A 816 30.21 -7.38 -46.57
N GLY A 817 29.03 -6.77 -46.74
CA GLY A 817 28.72 -5.93 -47.90
C GLY A 817 29.63 -4.71 -48.04
N ARG A 818 30.31 -4.29 -46.96
CA ARG A 818 31.29 -3.19 -46.93
C ARG A 818 32.75 -3.66 -46.98
N GLY A 819 33.00 -4.96 -47.16
CA GLY A 819 34.36 -5.52 -47.23
C GLY A 819 35.13 -5.51 -45.91
N SER A 820 34.45 -5.29 -44.77
CA SER A 820 35.08 -5.28 -43.45
C SER A 820 35.28 -6.71 -42.93
N PRO A 821 36.43 -7.05 -42.32
CA PRO A 821 36.60 -8.35 -41.66
C PRO A 821 35.65 -8.45 -40.47
N VAL A 822 34.93 -9.58 -40.35
CA VAL A 822 33.95 -9.80 -39.28
C VAL A 822 34.37 -10.98 -38.42
N TYR A 823 34.33 -10.79 -37.11
CA TYR A 823 34.61 -11.85 -36.14
C TYR A 823 33.28 -12.57 -35.83
N ALA A 824 33.16 -13.85 -36.19
CA ALA A 824 31.90 -14.58 -36.19
C ALA A 824 31.92 -15.87 -35.32
N GLY A 825 32.85 -15.97 -34.38
CA GLY A 825 33.04 -17.16 -33.52
C GLY A 825 34.10 -18.13 -34.05
N ARG A 826 34.05 -19.41 -33.64
CA ARG A 826 34.98 -20.46 -34.12
C ARG A 826 34.52 -20.99 -35.48
N CYS A 827 35.45 -21.23 -36.41
CA CYS A 827 35.12 -21.76 -37.75
C CYS A 827 34.39 -23.12 -37.71
N ALA A 828 34.57 -23.91 -36.64
CA ALA A 828 33.87 -25.17 -36.42
C ALA A 828 32.38 -25.03 -36.04
N GLU A 829 31.91 -23.82 -35.74
CA GLU A 829 30.53 -23.54 -35.30
C GLU A 829 29.62 -23.05 -36.43
N LEU A 830 30.16 -22.88 -37.65
CA LEU A 830 29.43 -22.50 -38.85
C LEU A 830 28.92 -23.74 -39.59
N ASN A 831 27.60 -23.86 -39.77
CA ASN A 831 26.99 -24.94 -40.56
C ASN A 831 26.88 -24.51 -42.03
N TYR A 832 27.23 -25.42 -42.94
CA TYR A 832 27.09 -25.20 -44.37
C TYR A 832 26.10 -26.21 -44.95
N TYR A 833 25.16 -25.71 -45.75
CA TYR A 833 24.33 -26.54 -46.62
C TYR A 833 24.88 -26.48 -48.03
N THR A 834 25.05 -27.65 -48.64
CA THR A 834 25.44 -27.75 -50.04
C THR A 834 24.16 -27.81 -50.87
N VAL A 835 23.94 -26.79 -51.70
CA VAL A 835 22.78 -26.69 -52.59
C VAL A 835 22.67 -27.96 -53.43
N GLN A 836 21.49 -28.58 -53.42
CA GLN A 836 21.19 -29.75 -54.23
C GLN A 836 20.49 -29.36 -55.54
N SER A 837 20.48 -30.27 -56.51
CA SER A 837 19.71 -30.06 -57.74
C SER A 837 18.22 -29.90 -57.39
N GLY A 838 17.59 -28.84 -57.88
CA GLY A 838 16.18 -28.50 -57.58
C GLY A 838 15.96 -27.53 -56.41
N ASP A 839 17.00 -27.16 -55.66
CA ASP A 839 16.88 -26.13 -54.62
C ASP A 839 16.71 -24.72 -55.22
N SER A 840 15.88 -23.90 -54.57
CA SER A 840 15.73 -22.48 -54.88
C SER A 840 15.80 -21.66 -53.60
N TRP A 841 16.17 -20.38 -53.72
CA TRP A 841 16.20 -19.46 -52.58
C TRP A 841 14.87 -19.46 -51.80
N THR A 842 13.74 -19.46 -52.50
CA THR A 842 12.41 -19.50 -51.88
C THR A 842 12.13 -20.81 -51.16
N ALA A 843 12.51 -21.95 -51.75
CA ALA A 843 12.28 -23.25 -51.14
C ALA A 843 13.16 -23.46 -49.90
N LEU A 844 14.45 -23.08 -49.99
CA LEU A 844 15.38 -23.19 -48.87
C LEU A 844 15.00 -22.23 -47.75
N ALA A 845 14.70 -20.97 -48.06
CA ALA A 845 14.29 -19.98 -47.06
C ALA A 845 13.02 -20.44 -46.31
N ARG A 846 12.01 -20.95 -47.04
CA ARG A 846 10.80 -21.51 -46.43
C ARG A 846 11.07 -22.72 -45.53
N ARG A 847 11.96 -23.64 -45.93
CA ARG A 847 12.29 -24.84 -45.15
C ARG A 847 12.91 -24.54 -43.78
N VAL A 848 13.62 -23.43 -43.68
CA VAL A 848 14.29 -23.01 -42.43
C VAL A 848 13.60 -21.82 -41.75
N GLY A 849 12.41 -21.42 -42.21
CA GLY A 849 11.65 -20.31 -41.62
C GLY A 849 12.28 -18.93 -41.81
N LEU A 850 13.09 -18.74 -42.84
CA LEU A 850 13.68 -17.45 -43.23
C LEU A 850 12.92 -16.82 -44.40
N THR A 851 13.03 -15.50 -44.55
CA THR A 851 12.70 -14.83 -45.81
C THR A 851 13.80 -15.06 -46.84
N VAL A 852 13.46 -14.96 -48.13
CA VAL A 852 14.43 -15.05 -49.22
C VAL A 852 15.53 -14.00 -49.08
N GLY A 853 15.17 -12.77 -48.71
CA GLY A 853 16.12 -11.69 -48.51
C GLY A 853 17.10 -11.95 -47.37
N GLU A 854 16.66 -12.55 -46.26
CA GLU A 854 17.54 -12.90 -45.14
C GLU A 854 18.52 -14.01 -45.51
N LEU A 855 18.06 -15.05 -46.20
CA LEU A 855 18.93 -16.14 -46.64
C LEU A 855 19.95 -15.67 -47.69
N GLN A 856 19.54 -14.75 -48.57
CA GLN A 856 20.40 -14.12 -49.57
C GLN A 856 21.42 -13.16 -48.95
N ALA A 857 21.02 -12.36 -47.96
CA ALA A 857 21.91 -11.44 -47.25
C ALA A 857 22.99 -12.18 -46.46
N ALA A 858 22.67 -13.36 -45.91
CA ALA A 858 23.63 -14.25 -45.26
C ALA A 858 24.58 -14.97 -46.24
N ASN A 859 24.22 -15.02 -47.53
CA ASN A 859 24.93 -15.76 -48.56
C ASN A 859 25.19 -14.94 -49.84
N PRO A 860 25.83 -13.76 -49.72
CA PRO A 860 26.05 -12.88 -50.86
C PRO A 860 26.91 -13.55 -51.96
N GLN A 861 27.74 -14.54 -51.60
CA GLN A 861 28.56 -15.31 -52.53
C GLN A 861 27.77 -16.16 -53.53
N ALA A 862 26.53 -16.53 -53.20
CA ALA A 862 25.69 -17.35 -54.07
C ALA A 862 24.67 -16.51 -54.87
N LEU A 863 24.64 -15.18 -54.65
CA LEU A 863 23.80 -14.27 -55.42
C LEU A 863 24.37 -14.07 -56.82
N ARG A 864 23.53 -14.30 -57.83
CA ARG A 864 23.87 -14.14 -59.25
C ARG A 864 22.86 -13.21 -59.91
N GLN A 865 23.26 -12.53 -60.99
CA GLN A 865 22.35 -11.67 -61.78
C GLN A 865 21.10 -12.41 -62.28
N SER A 866 21.19 -13.73 -62.49
CA SER A 866 20.08 -14.57 -62.91
C SER A 866 19.13 -15.00 -61.78
N GLY A 867 19.52 -14.83 -60.51
CA GLY A 867 18.69 -15.15 -59.34
C GLY A 867 18.59 -16.64 -58.95
N TYR A 868 19.31 -17.55 -59.62
CA TYR A 868 19.26 -19.01 -59.34
C TYR A 868 20.45 -19.52 -58.53
N LEU A 869 20.22 -20.58 -57.75
CA LEU A 869 21.24 -21.35 -57.03
C LEU A 869 21.83 -22.45 -57.94
N LEU A 870 23.12 -22.75 -57.81
CA LEU A 870 23.75 -23.87 -58.52
C LEU A 870 23.97 -25.03 -57.55
N ALA A 871 23.69 -26.25 -58.00
CA ALA A 871 23.99 -27.45 -57.24
C ALA A 871 25.51 -27.50 -56.93
N GLY A 872 25.86 -27.67 -55.66
CA GLY A 872 27.23 -27.59 -55.15
C GLY A 872 27.60 -26.28 -54.45
N ASP A 873 26.80 -25.22 -54.58
CA ASP A 873 27.02 -23.97 -53.82
C ASP A 873 26.97 -24.26 -52.31
N ARG A 874 27.89 -23.69 -51.53
CA ARG A 874 27.89 -23.79 -50.07
C ARG A 874 27.25 -22.55 -49.47
N LEU A 875 26.05 -22.75 -48.93
CA LEU A 875 25.31 -21.73 -48.21
C LEU A 875 25.55 -21.87 -46.72
N LEU A 876 25.86 -20.78 -46.05
CA LEU A 876 25.95 -20.65 -44.61
C LEU A 876 24.54 -20.68 -44.00
N PHE A 877 24.35 -21.53 -42.99
CA PHE A 877 23.12 -21.63 -42.20
C PHE A 877 23.46 -21.58 -40.69
N PRO A 878 22.58 -21.02 -39.84
CA PRO A 878 22.77 -21.02 -38.39
C PRO A 878 22.82 -22.43 -37.78
N LYS A 879 23.52 -22.55 -36.65
CA LYS A 879 23.57 -23.79 -35.86
C LYS A 879 22.18 -24.14 -35.31
N GLY A 880 21.72 -25.37 -35.53
CA GLY A 880 20.42 -25.88 -35.04
C GLY A 880 19.33 -26.00 -36.12
N LEU A 881 19.52 -25.38 -37.29
CA LEU A 881 18.67 -25.60 -38.45
C LEU A 881 19.22 -26.79 -39.26
N VAL A 882 18.65 -27.97 -39.00
CA VAL A 882 18.91 -29.17 -39.80
C VAL A 882 17.87 -29.23 -40.90
N ILE A 883 18.28 -29.07 -42.16
CA ILE A 883 17.41 -29.38 -43.30
C ILE A 883 17.33 -30.91 -43.37
N ASN A 884 16.22 -31.47 -42.87
CA ASN A 884 15.99 -32.92 -42.92
C ASN A 884 15.97 -33.36 -44.39
N GLN A 885 16.90 -34.24 -44.77
CA GLN A 885 16.95 -34.83 -46.10
C GLN A 885 15.82 -35.85 -46.22
N GLN A 886 14.66 -35.41 -46.71
CA GLN A 886 13.70 -36.33 -47.30
C GLN A 886 13.35 -35.85 -48.71
N THR A 887 13.90 -36.55 -49.68
CA THR A 887 13.41 -36.55 -51.06
C THR A 887 13.17 -38.01 -51.42
N ASP A 888 11.95 -38.51 -51.25
CA ASP A 888 11.55 -39.76 -51.89
C ASP A 888 11.49 -39.49 -53.40
N SER A 889 12.60 -39.81 -54.05
CA SER A 889 12.79 -39.69 -55.50
C SER A 889 13.15 -41.07 -56.04
N ILE A 890 12.52 -41.47 -57.13
CA ILE A 890 12.91 -42.68 -57.87
C ILE A 890 13.62 -42.29 -59.15
N TYR A 891 14.45 -43.20 -59.66
CA TYR A 891 15.01 -43.07 -60.99
C TYR A 891 14.11 -43.81 -61.99
N HIS A 892 13.60 -43.07 -62.97
CA HIS A 892 12.94 -43.60 -64.14
C HIS A 892 13.95 -43.73 -65.28
N THR A 893 13.99 -44.89 -65.93
CA THR A 893 14.88 -45.13 -67.08
C THR A 893 14.05 -45.00 -68.36
N VAL A 894 14.43 -44.07 -69.22
CA VAL A 894 13.69 -43.74 -70.44
C VAL A 894 13.65 -44.95 -71.37
N ALA A 895 12.44 -45.38 -71.76
CA ALA A 895 12.19 -46.42 -72.73
C ALA A 895 12.15 -45.87 -74.17
N GLU A 896 12.24 -46.76 -75.15
CA GLU A 896 12.20 -46.38 -76.56
C GLU A 896 10.85 -45.75 -76.94
N GLY A 897 10.89 -44.50 -77.43
CA GLY A 897 9.71 -43.73 -77.81
C GLY A 897 9.13 -42.80 -76.72
N GLU A 898 9.70 -42.79 -75.51
CA GLU A 898 9.26 -41.87 -74.46
C GLU A 898 9.76 -40.44 -74.68
N SER A 899 8.91 -39.47 -74.31
CA SER A 899 9.19 -38.04 -74.33
C SER A 899 9.08 -37.47 -72.92
N TRP A 900 9.68 -36.30 -72.68
CA TRP A 900 9.53 -35.60 -71.40
C TRP A 900 8.07 -35.44 -70.99
N THR A 901 7.19 -35.17 -71.95
CA THR A 901 5.76 -35.02 -71.72
C THR A 901 5.08 -36.34 -71.36
N SER A 902 5.46 -37.46 -71.98
CA SER A 902 4.86 -38.77 -71.66
C SER A 902 5.28 -39.25 -70.27
N ILE A 903 6.52 -39.01 -69.87
CA ILE A 903 7.01 -39.35 -68.53
C ILE A 903 6.40 -38.43 -67.47
N ALA A 904 6.26 -37.12 -67.78
CA ALA A 904 5.58 -36.19 -66.89
C ALA A 904 4.11 -36.58 -66.65
N ILE A 905 3.40 -37.03 -67.69
CA ILE A 905 2.02 -37.54 -67.57
C ILE A 905 1.98 -38.86 -66.78
N GLN A 906 2.92 -39.78 -67.00
CA GLN A 906 2.97 -41.07 -66.33
C GLN A 906 3.06 -40.95 -64.80
N TYR A 907 3.77 -39.92 -64.31
CA TYR A 907 3.95 -39.68 -62.87
C TYR A 907 3.09 -38.53 -62.32
N ASP A 908 2.16 -38.01 -63.12
CA ASP A 908 1.29 -36.87 -62.80
C ASP A 908 2.05 -35.63 -62.29
N LEU A 909 3.11 -35.26 -63.01
CA LEU A 909 3.98 -34.13 -62.68
C LEU A 909 3.85 -33.01 -63.72
N PRO A 910 3.96 -31.73 -63.31
CA PRO A 910 4.16 -30.65 -64.25
C PRO A 910 5.45 -30.88 -65.07
N LEU A 911 5.36 -30.84 -66.40
CA LEU A 911 6.52 -31.02 -67.29
C LEU A 911 7.70 -30.11 -66.91
N ARG A 912 7.41 -28.88 -66.48
CA ARG A 912 8.42 -27.92 -66.03
C ARG A 912 9.19 -28.42 -64.82
N LEU A 913 8.53 -29.10 -63.88
CA LEU A 913 9.16 -29.66 -62.68
C LEU A 913 10.09 -30.83 -63.04
N LEU A 914 9.65 -31.71 -63.95
CA LEU A 914 10.48 -32.82 -64.41
C LEU A 914 11.74 -32.34 -65.14
N LEU A 915 11.61 -31.29 -65.97
CA LEU A 915 12.73 -30.65 -66.67
C LEU A 915 13.70 -29.96 -65.70
N THR A 916 13.20 -29.25 -64.68
CA THR A 916 14.06 -28.57 -63.70
C THR A 916 14.77 -29.53 -62.75
N THR A 917 14.21 -30.74 -62.55
CA THR A 917 14.81 -31.75 -61.67
C THR A 917 15.91 -32.55 -62.38
N ASN A 918 15.97 -32.49 -63.72
CA ASN A 918 16.93 -33.25 -64.55
C ASN A 918 17.64 -32.35 -65.58
N PRO A 919 18.27 -31.24 -65.15
CA PRO A 919 18.83 -30.26 -66.07
C PRO A 919 19.93 -30.85 -66.97
N GLU A 920 20.66 -31.87 -66.50
CA GLU A 920 21.70 -32.58 -67.25
C GLU A 920 21.17 -33.42 -68.42
N ALA A 921 19.89 -33.83 -68.39
CA ALA A 921 19.26 -34.57 -69.48
C ALA A 921 18.57 -33.65 -70.51
N VAL A 922 18.44 -32.34 -70.22
CA VAL A 922 17.81 -31.37 -71.12
C VAL A 922 18.79 -30.95 -72.21
N ARG A 923 18.58 -31.47 -73.43
CA ARG A 923 19.38 -31.19 -74.62
C ARG A 923 18.65 -30.22 -75.58
N PRO A 924 19.37 -29.61 -76.56
CA PRO A 924 18.72 -28.84 -77.62
C PRO A 924 17.60 -29.67 -78.28
N PHE A 925 16.41 -29.07 -78.43
CA PHE A 925 15.17 -29.70 -78.92
C PHE A 925 14.47 -30.71 -77.99
N TYR A 926 14.87 -30.84 -76.71
CA TYR A 926 14.20 -31.67 -75.70
C TYR A 926 14.05 -33.16 -76.06
N ILE A 927 15.04 -33.74 -76.74
CA ILE A 927 15.02 -35.15 -77.15
C ILE A 927 15.64 -36.03 -76.06
N LEU A 928 14.90 -37.03 -75.56
CA LEU A 928 15.37 -38.08 -74.65
C LEU A 928 15.94 -39.28 -75.42
N ARG A 929 16.95 -39.96 -74.88
CA ARG A 929 17.48 -41.22 -75.44
C ARG A 929 17.04 -42.42 -74.61
N PRO A 930 16.73 -43.56 -75.24
CA PRO A 930 16.45 -44.79 -74.50
C PRO A 930 17.66 -45.15 -73.63
N GLY A 931 17.43 -45.37 -72.33
CA GLY A 931 18.46 -45.62 -71.32
C GLY A 931 18.89 -44.41 -70.49
N ASP A 932 18.44 -43.18 -70.83
CA ASP A 932 18.65 -42.01 -69.96
C ASP A 932 17.96 -42.25 -68.59
N ARG A 933 18.61 -41.84 -67.50
CA ARG A 933 18.05 -41.99 -66.14
C ARG A 933 17.59 -40.62 -65.64
N LEU A 934 16.28 -40.49 -65.43
CA LEU A 934 15.65 -39.28 -64.91
C LEU A 934 15.27 -39.48 -63.44
N LEU A 935 15.61 -38.52 -62.60
CA LEU A 935 15.17 -38.40 -61.22
C LEU A 935 13.73 -37.86 -61.18
N VAL A 936 12.82 -38.63 -60.61
CA VAL A 936 11.39 -38.32 -60.49
C VAL A 936 11.02 -38.19 -59.00
N PRO A 937 10.61 -37.00 -58.53
CA PRO A 937 10.18 -36.80 -57.15
C PRO A 937 8.76 -37.34 -56.94
N ILE A 938 8.58 -38.25 -55.97
CA ILE A 938 7.32 -39.01 -55.80
C ILE A 938 6.36 -38.34 -54.80
N SER A 939 6.85 -37.45 -53.94
CA SER A 939 6.06 -36.85 -52.86
C SER A 939 5.04 -35.78 -53.31
N LEU A 940 4.75 -35.68 -54.60
CA LEU A 940 3.71 -34.79 -55.16
C LEU A 940 2.58 -35.55 -55.87
N ALA A 941 2.65 -36.88 -55.97
CA ALA A 941 1.65 -37.73 -56.64
C ALA A 941 0.53 -38.25 -55.72
N GLN A 942 0.35 -37.71 -54.51
CA GLN A 942 -0.71 -38.13 -53.57
C GLN A 942 -1.52 -37.01 -52.90
N SER A 943 -1.43 -35.76 -53.38
CA SER A 943 -2.38 -34.71 -52.98
C SER A 943 -3.27 -34.35 -54.16
N GLY A 944 -4.39 -35.05 -54.28
CA GLY A 944 -5.45 -34.78 -55.26
C GLY A 944 -6.21 -33.49 -54.97
N GLU A 945 -5.54 -32.34 -55.01
CA GLU A 945 -6.16 -31.02 -55.07
C GLU A 945 -5.40 -30.13 -56.06
N LEU A 946 -5.75 -30.30 -57.33
CA LEU A 946 -5.79 -29.25 -58.38
C LEU A 946 -6.34 -29.90 -59.67
N ARG A 947 -7.61 -30.30 -59.60
CA ARG A 947 -8.56 -30.37 -60.73
C ARG A 947 -9.95 -30.02 -60.26
#